data_AF-A0A7W4A6D9-F1
#
_entry.id   AF-A0A7W4A6D9-F1
#
_cell.length_a   1.000
_cell.length_b   1.000
_cell.length_c   1.000
_cell.angle_alpha   90.00
_cell.angle_beta   90.00
_cell.angle_gamma   90.00
#
_symmetry.space_group_name_H-M   'P 1'
#
loop_
_entity.id
_entity.type
_entity.pdbx_description
1 polymer ?
#
loop_
_entity_poly.entity_id
_entity_poly.type
_entity_poly.pdbx_seq_one_letter_code
_entity_poly.pdbx_strand_id
1 'polypeptide(L)'
;MNLKNFALCAVALAIVGCNSDSKNNDNTLGSIALTGTPLSGETLNTSVTDADGISGDINYYWYADGQLIAGANSASFTLTDEQVGFAISVQASYTDNGGTNESRVSNATAEVAAIAYDAAVAITGNALIGSTLTATVSDQNGFDSETIAYAWFADGVQIDGEVLPELVLTEAHIGAVITVTATFVDDRGFSESATSAATNAVERVNSQGIVTINGTPTIGNTMVAVVSDEDGASGTITYQWFADDVAISGETASEYVVLAAQEDQVITVKVSYTDDNGFTEENVSAPSLPVSADAVNIDGTLNIIGSVPYLSNAVLTAELVEQNGFDEASVTYTWSADGVEIANSNSKTFTPTDYAGAIISVTASYTDNDGYPETVTGSLDSLVYTQVVNNAAELATALNGVVAGAVIGLNSNQYADPAEILLTNAVTIRAVEGQTPVILGEACIHVAAGVDGAAVTGLTFKNIDTKASSFCSNEENAVIYSEGDNFVFSENTMDGDQADLNKTEYHWLVLKGNSALVERNTFSNRNNAVKGSVIKMASSSTNHIVQYNLFGESINPNYADSSLLLLNVGSTTGTDAAKNANFTVQYNLIDNFVSGRRLMRVQTSGAKIHGNTIINAKGGIALEDGGFNTVTDNIIIRTTKIESSDDRPSGVILTPLGHSVTNNYIAGTRAENKEAGGIVFSSNTFSQNDGIVPNAGNQAILNNAGDLTLNVKNNTVLNSIQPIVFSTELDKKVTNAEDCDNLTAADNPTLYGLSKNFFKINFDANLIANGVGVDDSNEDVLKNGYFLANGDSSSAHAFEYDCDLINHTVSNFSNNYGFTDSYASGDVEDDFWVDFRKENGNGNFDSDGAVDQGPAANGKEAPELISAANTLTETDPNGAQAIAGAKGLHYIQASEVGVGSTWKVQPK
;
A
#
# COMPACT_ATOMS: atom_id res chain seq x y z
N MET A 1 33.16 1.78 34.99
CA MET A 1 34.53 2.23 34.65
C MET A 1 34.43 3.64 34.09
N ASN A 2 34.85 4.68 34.83
CA ASN A 2 35.35 5.95 34.27
C ASN A 2 35.88 6.86 35.40
N LEU A 3 37.18 7.16 35.31
CA LEU A 3 37.87 8.15 36.12
C LEU A 3 37.43 9.56 35.69
N LYS A 4 37.16 10.47 36.64
CA LYS A 4 37.62 11.87 36.58
C LYS A 4 37.87 12.42 37.98
N ASN A 5 39.15 12.61 38.30
CA ASN A 5 39.64 13.45 39.40
C ASN A 5 39.92 14.87 38.89
N PHE A 6 40.00 15.80 39.87
CA PHE A 6 40.48 17.19 39.86
C PHE A 6 39.44 18.31 39.74
N ALA A 7 39.17 19.00 40.87
CA ALA A 7 39.90 20.23 41.21
C ALA A 7 39.73 20.58 42.70
N LEU A 8 40.88 20.59 43.40
CA LEU A 8 41.07 21.12 44.76
C LEU A 8 41.23 22.65 44.65
N CYS A 9 40.50 23.44 45.43
CA CYS A 9 40.94 24.80 45.76
C CYS A 9 40.55 25.14 47.21
N ALA A 10 41.56 25.14 48.07
CA ALA A 10 41.50 25.62 49.44
C ALA A 10 41.60 27.16 49.46
N VAL A 11 40.82 27.80 50.33
CA VAL A 11 41.23 29.06 50.96
C VAL A 11 40.94 28.95 52.45
N ALA A 12 42.01 28.86 53.24
CA ALA A 12 42.01 29.00 54.68
C ALA A 12 42.70 30.33 55.05
N LEU A 13 42.10 31.01 56.04
CA LEU A 13 42.67 31.95 57.03
C LEU A 13 43.52 33.16 56.60
N ALA A 14 43.06 34.34 57.07
CA ALA A 14 43.82 35.51 57.58
C ALA A 14 42.78 36.61 57.91
N ILE A 15 42.77 37.42 58.99
CA ILE A 15 43.78 37.93 59.93
C ILE A 15 43.07 38.57 61.16
N VAL A 16 43.79 38.61 62.28
CA VAL A 16 43.50 39.24 63.58
C VAL A 16 43.59 40.78 63.57
N GLY A 17 42.73 41.47 64.34
CA GLY A 17 43.20 42.56 65.24
C GLY A 17 42.75 44.01 64.99
N CYS A 18 41.82 44.49 65.84
CA CYS A 18 41.67 45.83 66.43
C CYS A 18 41.79 47.11 65.56
N ASN A 19 40.68 47.86 65.43
CA ASN A 19 40.53 49.12 66.18
C ASN A 19 39.07 49.64 66.19
N SER A 20 38.54 49.83 67.40
CA SER A 20 37.42 50.69 67.83
C SER A 20 36.19 50.91 66.94
N ASP A 21 35.09 50.21 67.22
CA ASP A 21 33.82 50.90 67.51
C ASP A 21 32.91 50.03 68.39
N SER A 22 32.18 50.67 69.31
CA SER A 22 31.52 50.04 70.44
C SER A 22 30.13 49.47 70.10
N LYS A 23 30.02 48.15 69.84
CA LYS A 23 28.89 47.26 70.21
C LYS A 23 29.34 45.79 70.20
N ASN A 24 29.47 45.17 71.37
CA ASN A 24 29.72 43.73 71.52
C ASN A 24 28.40 42.95 71.42
N ASN A 25 28.21 42.24 70.32
CA ASN A 25 27.35 41.07 70.16
C ASN A 25 28.33 39.98 69.68
N ASP A 26 28.64 39.01 70.53
CA ASP A 26 29.33 37.78 70.10
C ASP A 26 28.24 36.87 69.48
N ASN A 27 28.14 36.83 68.15
CA ASN A 27 27.14 36.01 67.47
C ASN A 27 27.45 34.51 67.60
N THR A 28 26.45 33.69 67.95
CA THR A 28 26.57 32.23 68.07
C THR A 28 25.90 31.51 66.90
N LEU A 29 26.69 30.94 65.98
CA LEU A 29 26.18 30.26 64.77
C LEU A 29 25.11 29.18 65.08
N GLY A 30 23.97 29.26 64.39
CA GLY A 30 22.90 28.27 64.53
C GLY A 30 23.18 26.95 63.80
N SER A 31 22.37 25.95 64.09
CA SER A 31 22.51 24.56 63.62
C SER A 31 21.31 24.09 62.83
N ILE A 32 21.55 23.19 61.87
CA ILE A 32 20.53 22.57 61.03
C ILE A 32 20.51 21.07 61.31
N ALA A 33 19.33 20.54 61.64
CA ALA A 33 19.11 19.11 61.83
C ALA A 33 18.13 18.58 60.78
N LEU A 34 18.52 17.50 60.09
CA LEU A 34 17.66 16.72 59.20
C LEU A 34 17.07 15.53 59.95
N THR A 35 15.78 15.28 59.71
CA THR A 35 15.03 14.14 60.24
C THR A 35 14.19 13.51 59.13
N GLY A 36 13.89 12.22 59.27
CA GLY A 36 13.23 11.41 58.23
C GLY A 36 14.15 10.29 57.74
N THR A 37 13.57 9.36 56.97
CA THR A 37 14.30 8.21 56.42
C THR A 37 14.67 8.50 54.97
N PRO A 38 15.94 8.36 54.55
CA PRO A 38 16.34 8.51 53.16
C PRO A 38 15.88 7.27 52.35
N LEU A 39 14.61 7.25 51.96
CA LEU A 39 13.93 6.21 51.18
C LEU A 39 13.03 6.91 50.14
N SER A 40 13.01 6.43 48.90
CA SER A 40 12.15 7.02 47.86
C SER A 40 10.68 7.05 48.32
N GLY A 41 9.98 8.16 48.08
CA GLY A 41 8.61 8.41 48.55
C GLY A 41 8.49 8.98 49.97
N GLU A 42 9.54 8.91 50.80
CA GLU A 42 9.55 9.49 52.15
C GLU A 42 9.94 10.98 52.15
N THR A 43 9.56 11.71 53.19
CA THR A 43 9.85 13.14 53.34
C THR A 43 10.92 13.40 54.39
N LEU A 44 11.99 14.08 53.99
CA LEU A 44 12.97 14.66 54.90
C LEU A 44 12.49 16.02 55.41
N ASN A 45 12.62 16.27 56.71
CA ASN A 45 12.25 17.51 57.37
C ASN A 45 13.48 18.15 57.99
N THR A 46 13.59 19.48 57.87
CA THR A 46 14.67 20.24 58.48
C THR A 46 14.18 21.14 59.61
N SER A 47 15.01 21.28 60.63
CA SER A 47 14.82 22.25 61.71
C SER A 47 16.08 23.07 61.88
N VAL A 48 15.91 24.38 62.01
CA VAL A 48 16.98 25.35 62.20
C VAL A 48 16.84 25.94 63.60
N THR A 49 17.91 25.90 64.38
CA THR A 49 17.94 26.43 65.74
C THR A 49 19.14 27.32 65.93
N ASP A 50 18.90 28.49 66.51
CA ASP A 50 19.92 29.49 66.81
C ASP A 50 19.83 29.89 68.29
N ALA A 51 20.97 30.14 68.95
CA ALA A 51 21.01 30.46 70.37
C ALA A 51 20.47 31.85 70.68
N ASP A 52 20.62 32.80 69.74
CA ASP A 52 20.07 34.15 69.85
C ASP A 52 18.62 34.20 69.36
N GLY A 53 18.17 33.14 68.68
CA GLY A 53 16.84 32.96 68.11
C GLY A 53 16.72 33.58 66.71
N ILE A 54 15.64 33.26 66.00
CA ILE A 54 15.47 33.62 64.58
C ILE A 54 14.26 34.54 64.45
N SER A 55 14.43 35.74 63.87
CA SER A 55 13.35 36.73 63.70
C SER A 55 12.88 36.89 62.25
N GLY A 56 13.63 36.37 61.27
CA GLY A 56 13.31 36.45 59.84
C GLY A 56 12.85 35.13 59.23
N ASP A 57 12.40 35.20 57.98
CA ASP A 57 12.07 34.02 57.17
C ASP A 57 13.34 33.21 56.87
N ILE A 58 13.19 31.89 56.84
CA ILE A 58 14.28 30.96 56.52
C ILE A 58 14.15 30.51 55.07
N ASN A 59 15.21 30.69 54.28
CA ASN A 59 15.30 30.19 52.92
C ASN A 59 16.04 28.85 52.91
N TYR A 60 15.48 27.84 52.24
CA TYR A 60 16.07 26.51 52.13
C TYR A 60 16.55 26.23 50.71
N TYR A 61 17.59 25.41 50.59
CA TYR A 61 18.09 24.87 49.32
C TYR A 61 18.52 23.42 49.55
N TRP A 62 17.90 22.47 48.86
CA TRP A 62 18.22 21.04 49.00
C TRP A 62 19.23 20.58 47.97
N TYR A 63 20.08 19.63 48.35
CA TYR A 63 21.15 19.09 47.52
C TYR A 63 21.16 17.56 47.53
N ALA A 64 21.38 16.96 46.36
CA ALA A 64 21.67 15.54 46.18
C ALA A 64 23.14 15.38 45.79
N ASP A 65 23.93 14.67 46.60
CA ASP A 65 25.39 14.50 46.46
C ASP A 65 26.14 15.82 46.18
N GLY A 66 25.71 16.89 46.87
CA GLY A 66 26.27 18.24 46.74
C GLY A 66 25.81 19.04 45.52
N GLN A 67 24.97 18.49 44.64
CA GLN A 67 24.33 19.21 43.53
C GLN A 67 22.97 19.78 43.95
N LEU A 68 22.70 21.04 43.56
CA LEU A 68 21.45 21.73 43.93
C LEU A 68 20.24 21.10 43.23
N ILE A 69 19.21 20.78 44.01
CA ILE A 69 17.91 20.33 43.51
C ILE A 69 17.06 21.57 43.23
N ALA A 70 16.85 21.89 41.95
CA ALA A 70 16.14 23.10 41.55
C ALA A 70 14.69 23.12 42.07
N GLY A 71 14.28 24.22 42.70
CA GLY A 71 12.91 24.44 43.18
C GLY A 71 12.60 23.83 44.56
N ALA A 72 13.49 23.01 45.12
CA ALA A 72 13.36 22.47 46.47
C ALA A 72 13.79 23.53 47.50
N ASN A 73 12.85 24.39 47.91
CA ASN A 73 13.12 25.54 48.79
C ASN A 73 12.28 25.55 50.09
N SER A 74 11.64 24.42 50.43
CA SER A 74 10.79 24.27 51.61
C SER A 74 11.55 23.66 52.79
N ALA A 75 11.00 23.82 53.99
CA ALA A 75 11.52 23.17 55.21
C ALA A 75 11.39 21.63 55.21
N SER A 76 10.73 21.07 54.20
CA SER A 76 10.59 19.65 53.96
C SER A 76 10.84 19.34 52.48
N PHE A 77 11.38 18.16 52.19
CA PHE A 77 11.63 17.66 50.84
C PHE A 77 11.24 16.19 50.73
N THR A 78 10.29 15.89 49.85
CA THR A 78 9.89 14.52 49.54
C THR A 78 10.83 13.95 48.50
N LEU A 79 11.41 12.80 48.81
CA LEU A 79 12.35 12.10 47.95
C LEU A 79 11.59 11.42 46.81
N THR A 80 12.09 11.59 45.59
CA THR A 80 11.61 10.84 44.43
C THR A 80 12.68 9.85 43.98
N ASP A 81 12.35 9.04 42.97
CA ASP A 81 13.28 8.06 42.40
C ASP A 81 14.54 8.73 41.81
N GLU A 82 14.48 10.01 41.43
CA GLU A 82 15.64 10.79 40.96
C GLU A 82 16.72 10.96 42.03
N GLN A 83 16.39 10.78 43.32
CA GLN A 83 17.34 10.91 44.41
C GLN A 83 17.92 9.57 44.90
N VAL A 84 17.45 8.42 44.39
CA VAL A 84 17.97 7.10 44.79
C VAL A 84 19.47 6.99 44.55
N GLY A 85 20.20 6.46 45.54
CA GLY A 85 21.66 6.35 45.50
C GLY A 85 22.42 7.64 45.84
N PHE A 86 21.74 8.77 46.04
CA PHE A 86 22.38 10.02 46.45
C PHE A 86 22.16 10.32 47.93
N ALA A 87 23.17 10.87 48.59
CA ALA A 87 23.04 11.42 49.93
C ALA A 87 22.43 12.83 49.88
N ILE A 88 21.51 13.15 50.79
CA ILE A 88 20.75 14.41 50.76
C ILE A 88 21.21 15.37 51.86
N SER A 89 21.38 16.64 51.53
CA SER A 89 21.68 17.71 52.50
C SER A 89 20.84 18.96 52.22
N VAL A 90 20.68 19.84 53.20
CA VAL A 90 19.96 21.10 53.04
C VAL A 90 20.78 22.27 53.55
N GLN A 91 20.79 23.36 52.79
CA GLN A 91 21.27 24.66 53.23
C GLN A 91 20.12 25.51 53.72
N ALA A 92 20.28 26.18 54.87
CA ALA A 92 19.34 27.19 55.35
C ALA A 92 20.06 28.55 55.46
N SER A 93 19.36 29.61 55.08
CA SER A 93 19.83 31.01 55.16
C SER A 93 18.78 31.88 55.84
N TYR A 94 19.16 32.61 56.90
CA TYR A 94 18.25 33.39 57.74
C TYR A 94 18.95 34.56 58.45
N THR A 95 18.17 35.46 59.05
CA THR A 95 18.67 36.51 59.95
C THR A 95 18.30 36.18 61.40
N ASP A 96 19.29 36.14 62.29
CA ASP A 96 19.09 35.91 63.72
C ASP A 96 18.43 37.13 64.41
N ASN A 97 18.10 37.02 65.70
CA ASN A 97 17.57 38.14 66.50
C ASN A 97 18.64 39.19 66.88
N GLY A 98 19.92 38.87 66.70
CA GLY A 98 21.05 39.79 66.83
C GLY A 98 21.24 40.70 65.61
N GLY A 99 20.52 40.42 64.51
CA GLY A 99 20.61 41.14 63.23
C GLY A 99 21.69 40.62 62.28
N THR A 100 22.26 39.43 62.52
CA THR A 100 23.30 38.81 61.68
C THR A 100 22.67 37.87 60.66
N ASN A 101 23.16 37.90 59.41
CA ASN A 101 22.78 36.93 58.38
C ASN A 101 23.66 35.68 58.49
N GLU A 102 23.02 34.53 58.61
CA GLU A 102 23.67 33.22 58.67
C GLU A 102 23.29 32.33 57.49
N SER A 103 24.24 31.48 57.09
CA SER A 103 23.98 30.43 56.10
C SER A 103 24.78 29.18 56.42
N ARG A 104 24.11 28.03 56.52
CA ARG A 104 24.73 26.76 56.91
C ARG A 104 24.15 25.59 56.11
N VAL A 105 24.96 24.55 55.90
CA VAL A 105 24.54 23.27 55.30
C VAL A 105 24.49 22.20 56.39
N SER A 106 23.47 21.35 56.37
CA SER A 106 23.36 20.19 57.24
C SER A 106 24.43 19.13 56.94
N ASN A 107 24.60 18.17 57.85
CA ASN A 107 25.24 16.91 57.45
C ASN A 107 24.37 16.18 56.41
N ALA A 108 24.99 15.41 55.52
CA ALA A 108 24.26 14.61 54.54
C ALA A 108 23.60 13.38 55.21
N THR A 109 22.48 12.92 54.66
CA THR A 109 21.85 11.64 55.03
C THR A 109 22.70 10.45 54.54
N ALA A 110 22.29 9.23 54.88
CA ALA A 110 22.68 8.07 54.07
C ALA A 110 22.12 8.21 52.64
N GLU A 111 22.64 7.43 51.70
CA GLU A 111 22.09 7.35 50.34
C GLU A 111 20.62 6.93 50.38
N VAL A 112 19.81 7.55 49.53
CA VAL A 112 18.38 7.24 49.43
C VAL A 112 18.20 5.82 48.90
N ALA A 113 17.50 4.98 49.64
CA ALA A 113 17.16 3.62 49.21
C ALA A 113 15.94 3.59 48.27
N ALA A 114 15.87 2.58 47.41
CA ALA A 114 14.69 2.29 46.59
C ALA A 114 13.66 1.42 47.36
N ILE A 115 12.41 1.45 46.90
CA ILE A 115 11.33 0.56 47.36
C ILE A 115 11.10 -0.52 46.29
N ALA A 116 10.91 -1.77 46.73
CA ALA A 116 10.55 -2.92 45.90
C ALA A 116 9.04 -2.98 45.66
N TYR A 117 8.63 -3.43 44.48
CA TYR A 117 7.24 -3.72 44.11
C TYR A 117 7.14 -5.20 43.73
N ASP A 118 6.06 -5.87 44.17
CA ASP A 118 5.87 -7.28 43.87
C ASP A 118 5.49 -7.48 42.40
N ALA A 119 6.20 -8.36 41.69
CA ALA A 119 5.82 -8.80 40.37
C ALA A 119 4.60 -9.73 40.37
N ALA A 120 3.84 -9.76 39.28
CA ALA A 120 2.75 -10.70 39.05
C ALA A 120 2.86 -11.36 37.67
N VAL A 121 2.35 -12.59 37.55
CA VAL A 121 2.27 -13.31 36.26
C VAL A 121 0.87 -13.90 36.09
N ALA A 122 0.30 -13.74 34.91
CA ALA A 122 -1.00 -14.27 34.53
C ALA A 122 -0.89 -15.20 33.32
N ILE A 123 -1.69 -16.26 33.28
CA ILE A 123 -1.84 -17.12 32.11
C ILE A 123 -3.13 -16.74 31.38
N THR A 124 -3.02 -16.55 30.07
CA THR A 124 -4.17 -16.45 29.16
C THR A 124 -4.15 -17.60 28.17
N GLY A 125 -5.32 -17.97 27.64
CA GLY A 125 -5.49 -19.11 26.73
C GLY A 125 -6.43 -20.15 27.30
N ASN A 126 -6.94 -21.03 26.43
CA ASN A 126 -7.83 -22.12 26.84
C ASN A 126 -7.00 -23.33 27.28
N ALA A 127 -7.41 -23.98 28.37
CA ALA A 127 -6.83 -25.25 28.81
C ALA A 127 -7.38 -26.40 27.94
N LEU A 128 -7.11 -26.35 26.64
CA LEU A 128 -7.51 -27.36 25.65
C LEU A 128 -6.29 -27.86 24.91
N ILE A 129 -6.24 -29.16 24.61
CA ILE A 129 -5.19 -29.75 23.79
C ILE A 129 -5.05 -28.99 22.46
N GLY A 130 -3.82 -28.74 22.03
CA GLY A 130 -3.49 -27.95 20.84
C GLY A 130 -3.57 -26.44 21.03
N SER A 131 -4.17 -25.94 22.12
CA SER A 131 -4.17 -24.51 22.44
C SER A 131 -2.82 -24.07 23.01
N THR A 132 -2.47 -22.81 22.76
CA THR A 132 -1.33 -22.13 23.37
C THR A 132 -1.77 -21.38 24.61
N LEU A 133 -1.09 -21.60 25.73
CA LEU A 133 -1.15 -20.76 26.92
C LEU A 133 -0.04 -19.71 26.85
N THR A 134 -0.36 -18.47 27.18
CA THR A 134 0.58 -17.34 27.17
C THR A 134 0.73 -16.75 28.57
N ALA A 135 1.96 -16.63 29.04
CA ALA A 135 2.31 -15.99 30.30
C ALA A 135 2.56 -14.48 30.08
N THR A 136 1.88 -13.64 30.85
CA THR A 136 2.11 -12.19 30.86
C THR A 136 2.58 -11.76 32.24
N VAL A 137 3.75 -11.11 32.30
CA VAL A 137 4.34 -10.57 33.53
C VAL A 137 4.01 -9.09 33.65
N SER A 138 3.74 -8.62 34.87
CA SER A 138 3.52 -7.20 35.18
C SER A 138 4.25 -6.82 36.45
N ASP A 139 4.89 -5.65 36.45
CA ASP A 139 5.55 -5.03 37.59
C ASP A 139 5.44 -3.50 37.48
N GLN A 140 5.36 -2.80 38.61
CA GLN A 140 5.06 -1.36 38.64
C GLN A 140 6.27 -0.47 38.34
N ASN A 141 7.47 -1.01 38.53
CA ASN A 141 8.74 -0.28 38.39
C ASN A 141 9.46 -0.55 37.05
N GLY A 142 8.91 -1.43 36.20
CA GLY A 142 9.49 -1.77 34.88
C GLY A 142 10.53 -2.89 34.94
N PHE A 143 10.71 -3.58 33.82
CA PHE A 143 11.71 -4.64 33.63
C PHE A 143 12.01 -4.83 32.13
N ASP A 144 13.15 -5.44 31.83
CA ASP A 144 13.49 -5.92 30.49
C ASP A 144 12.83 -7.29 30.22
N SER A 145 11.84 -7.30 29.34
CA SER A 145 11.10 -8.51 28.97
C SER A 145 11.97 -9.63 28.36
N GLU A 146 13.13 -9.29 27.78
CA GLU A 146 14.04 -10.28 27.19
C GLU A 146 14.82 -11.10 28.24
N THR A 147 14.80 -10.65 29.51
CA THR A 147 15.58 -11.27 30.59
C THR A 147 14.78 -12.26 31.45
N ILE A 148 13.49 -12.43 31.18
CA ILE A 148 12.61 -13.28 31.99
C ILE A 148 12.90 -14.76 31.73
N ALA A 149 13.15 -15.51 32.80
CA ALA A 149 13.20 -16.96 32.76
C ALA A 149 11.83 -17.55 33.16
N TYR A 150 11.21 -18.30 32.25
CA TYR A 150 9.96 -19.02 32.49
C TYR A 150 10.21 -20.47 32.88
N ALA A 151 9.37 -21.01 33.77
CA ALA A 151 9.28 -22.43 34.07
C ALA A 151 7.80 -22.84 34.16
N TRP A 152 7.36 -23.70 33.26
CA TRP A 152 5.99 -24.23 33.23
C TRP A 152 5.87 -25.53 34.04
N PHE A 153 4.71 -25.75 34.63
CA PHE A 153 4.42 -26.92 35.46
C PHE A 153 3.04 -27.49 35.14
N ALA A 154 2.94 -28.82 35.14
CA ALA A 154 1.69 -29.58 35.10
C ALA A 154 1.51 -30.32 36.43
N ASP A 155 0.40 -30.06 37.14
CA ASP A 155 0.14 -30.60 38.49
C ASP A 155 1.31 -30.41 39.48
N GLY A 156 2.04 -29.29 39.35
CA GLY A 156 3.20 -28.95 40.17
C GLY A 156 4.50 -29.67 39.79
N VAL A 157 4.52 -30.48 38.73
CA VAL A 157 5.73 -31.07 38.15
C VAL A 157 6.20 -30.21 36.99
N GLN A 158 7.48 -29.84 36.97
CA GLN A 158 8.04 -28.99 35.91
C GLN A 158 8.00 -29.71 34.56
N ILE A 159 7.63 -28.98 33.51
CA ILE A 159 7.65 -29.44 32.13
C ILE A 159 9.04 -29.14 31.56
N ASP A 160 9.80 -30.17 31.23
CA ASP A 160 11.19 -30.04 30.79
C ASP A 160 11.30 -29.33 29.43
N GLY A 161 12.18 -28.33 29.34
CA GLY A 161 12.48 -27.60 28.10
C GLY A 161 11.59 -26.38 27.82
N GLU A 162 10.52 -26.19 28.57
CA GLU A 162 9.55 -25.11 28.38
C GLU A 162 9.98 -23.84 29.14
N VAL A 163 10.74 -22.97 28.43
CA VAL A 163 11.37 -21.76 28.98
C VAL A 163 10.91 -20.45 28.32
N LEU A 164 9.96 -20.54 27.39
CA LEU A 164 9.39 -19.40 26.67
C LEU A 164 8.09 -18.92 27.34
N PRO A 165 7.62 -17.69 27.04
CA PRO A 165 6.35 -17.18 27.56
C PRO A 165 5.11 -17.91 27.02
N GLU A 166 5.28 -18.88 26.12
CA GLU A 166 4.19 -19.64 25.49
C GLU A 166 4.38 -21.14 25.73
N LEU A 167 3.28 -21.85 25.99
CA LEU A 167 3.23 -23.31 26.13
C LEU A 167 2.09 -23.89 25.28
N VAL A 168 2.41 -24.79 24.35
CA VAL A 168 1.40 -25.54 23.60
C VAL A 168 0.98 -26.78 24.39
N LEU A 169 -0.32 -26.97 24.60
CA LEU A 169 -0.85 -28.10 25.35
C LEU A 169 -0.89 -29.37 24.49
N THR A 170 -0.34 -30.46 25.03
CA THR A 170 -0.24 -31.75 24.35
C THR A 170 -0.99 -32.83 25.11
N GLU A 171 -1.19 -33.98 24.48
CA GLU A 171 -1.82 -35.17 25.06
C GLU A 171 -1.28 -35.55 26.45
N ALA A 172 0.00 -35.30 26.72
CA ALA A 172 0.63 -35.57 28.01
C ALA A 172 0.07 -34.71 29.17
N HIS A 173 -0.65 -33.63 28.86
CA HIS A 173 -1.16 -32.67 29.84
C HIS A 173 -2.64 -32.88 30.19
N ILE A 174 -3.35 -33.82 29.55
CA ILE A 174 -4.79 -34.04 29.80
C ILE A 174 -5.07 -34.26 31.29
N GLY A 175 -6.05 -33.54 31.81
CA GLY A 175 -6.48 -33.57 33.20
C GLY A 175 -5.59 -32.80 34.17
N ALA A 176 -4.38 -32.38 33.75
CA ALA A 176 -3.48 -31.60 34.60
C ALA A 176 -3.89 -30.12 34.65
N VAL A 177 -3.59 -29.43 35.75
CA VAL A 177 -3.65 -27.96 35.82
C VAL A 177 -2.28 -27.37 35.52
N ILE A 178 -2.23 -26.25 34.81
CA ILE A 178 -0.99 -25.61 34.39
C ILE A 178 -0.70 -24.36 35.23
N THR A 179 0.56 -24.20 35.64
CA THR A 179 1.08 -22.97 36.26
C THR A 179 2.41 -22.58 35.63
N VAL A 180 2.76 -21.30 35.67
CA VAL A 180 4.06 -20.79 35.21
C VAL A 180 4.71 -19.96 36.31
N THR A 181 6.03 -20.10 36.47
CA THR A 181 6.85 -19.21 37.30
C THR A 181 7.74 -18.37 36.40
N ALA A 182 7.73 -17.05 36.60
CA ALA A 182 8.57 -16.09 35.92
C ALA A 182 9.60 -15.52 36.91
N THR A 183 10.89 -15.53 36.54
CA THR A 183 11.99 -15.00 37.36
C THR A 183 12.81 -14.00 36.57
N PHE A 184 13.05 -12.80 37.11
CA PHE A 184 13.77 -11.71 36.43
C PHE A 184 14.37 -10.72 37.44
N VAL A 185 15.08 -9.71 36.94
CA VAL A 185 15.53 -8.55 37.73
C VAL A 185 14.84 -7.31 37.17
N ASP A 186 14.19 -6.53 38.03
CA ASP A 186 13.49 -5.31 37.63
C ASP A 186 14.47 -4.16 37.30
N ASP A 187 13.94 -3.05 36.78
CA ASP A 187 14.74 -1.87 36.43
C ASP A 187 15.41 -1.20 37.65
N ARG A 188 15.03 -1.59 38.88
CA ARG A 188 15.58 -1.12 40.16
C ARG A 188 16.60 -2.08 40.77
N GLY A 189 16.86 -3.22 40.13
CA GLY A 189 17.82 -4.22 40.57
C GLY A 189 17.31 -5.22 41.61
N PHE A 190 15.99 -5.27 41.87
CA PHE A 190 15.38 -6.31 42.72
C PHE A 190 15.17 -7.59 41.92
N SER A 191 15.48 -8.73 42.55
CA SER A 191 15.23 -10.04 41.95
C SER A 191 13.80 -10.48 42.25
N GLU A 192 13.01 -10.66 41.20
CA GLU A 192 11.59 -11.00 41.27
C GLU A 192 11.36 -12.46 40.90
N SER A 193 10.37 -13.08 41.54
CA SER A 193 9.93 -14.44 41.23
C SER A 193 8.43 -14.60 41.52
N ALA A 194 7.63 -14.62 40.45
CA ALA A 194 6.17 -14.68 40.53
C ALA A 194 5.65 -15.98 39.92
N THR A 195 4.67 -16.62 40.57
CA THR A 195 3.98 -17.81 40.06
C THR A 195 2.52 -17.48 39.77
N SER A 196 2.01 -17.97 38.63
CA SER A 196 0.63 -17.71 38.21
C SER A 196 -0.39 -18.46 39.06
N ALA A 197 -1.66 -18.05 38.97
CA ALA A 197 -2.75 -18.94 39.32
C ALA A 197 -2.77 -20.18 38.39
N ALA A 198 -3.29 -21.29 38.89
CA ALA A 198 -3.48 -22.50 38.08
C ALA A 198 -4.60 -22.32 37.06
N THR A 199 -4.43 -22.88 35.87
CA THR A 199 -5.51 -22.98 34.88
C THR A 199 -6.61 -23.94 35.35
N ASN A 200 -7.71 -24.01 34.59
CA ASN A 200 -8.57 -25.20 34.64
C ASN A 200 -7.77 -26.44 34.20
N ALA A 201 -8.28 -27.63 34.54
CA ALA A 201 -7.71 -28.88 34.05
C ALA A 201 -7.75 -28.91 32.52
N VAL A 202 -6.69 -29.41 31.89
CA VAL A 202 -6.63 -29.50 30.42
C VAL A 202 -7.63 -30.53 29.91
N GLU A 203 -8.51 -30.11 29.01
CA GLU A 203 -9.53 -30.94 28.39
C GLU A 203 -9.26 -31.13 26.89
N ARG A 204 -9.99 -32.05 26.26
CA ARG A 204 -10.08 -32.18 24.81
C ARG A 204 -11.52 -31.92 24.41
N VAL A 205 -11.73 -31.35 23.22
CA VAL A 205 -13.06 -31.21 22.62
C VAL A 205 -13.37 -32.46 21.81
N ASN A 206 -14.61 -32.94 21.89
CA ASN A 206 -15.07 -34.07 21.07
C ASN A 206 -15.17 -33.67 19.60
N SER A 207 -14.80 -34.58 18.69
CA SER A 207 -15.15 -34.47 17.28
C SER A 207 -16.34 -35.39 17.01
N GLN A 208 -17.51 -34.82 16.70
CA GLN A 208 -18.69 -35.66 16.50
C GLN A 208 -18.63 -36.39 15.16
N GLY A 209 -18.81 -37.70 15.18
CA GLY A 209 -18.84 -38.52 13.99
C GLY A 209 -20.11 -38.39 13.17
N ILE A 210 -20.09 -38.99 11.99
CA ILE A 210 -21.17 -38.95 10.99
C ILE A 210 -21.54 -40.37 10.60
N VAL A 211 -22.84 -40.61 10.40
CA VAL A 211 -23.34 -41.84 9.77
C VAL A 211 -23.98 -41.55 8.41
N THR A 212 -23.58 -42.32 7.41
CA THR A 212 -24.17 -42.32 6.07
C THR A 212 -24.80 -43.67 5.77
N ILE A 213 -25.74 -43.68 4.81
CA ILE A 213 -26.31 -44.91 4.25
C ILE A 213 -25.73 -45.08 2.85
N ASN A 214 -25.08 -46.21 2.60
CA ASN A 214 -24.72 -46.66 1.27
C ASN A 214 -25.79 -47.64 0.76
N GLY A 215 -26.06 -47.66 -0.54
CA GLY A 215 -27.10 -48.48 -1.17
C GLY A 215 -28.41 -47.71 -1.39
N THR A 216 -29.15 -48.07 -2.43
CA THR A 216 -30.40 -47.38 -2.80
C THR A 216 -31.62 -47.90 -2.05
N PRO A 217 -32.64 -47.04 -1.82
CA PRO A 217 -33.95 -47.41 -1.31
C PRO A 217 -34.78 -48.15 -2.35
N THR A 218 -34.23 -49.15 -3.02
CA THR A 218 -34.95 -49.98 -3.98
C THR A 218 -35.39 -51.27 -3.32
N ILE A 219 -36.64 -51.70 -3.50
CA ILE A 219 -37.16 -52.94 -2.91
C ILE A 219 -36.24 -54.12 -3.26
N GLY A 220 -35.72 -54.80 -2.24
CA GLY A 220 -34.82 -55.94 -2.35
C GLY A 220 -33.33 -55.60 -2.30
N ASN A 221 -32.95 -54.33 -2.41
CA ASN A 221 -31.55 -53.89 -2.24
C ASN A 221 -31.15 -53.88 -0.77
N THR A 222 -29.85 -54.00 -0.52
CA THR A 222 -29.27 -53.90 0.83
C THR A 222 -28.66 -52.52 1.02
N MET A 223 -29.07 -51.83 2.07
CA MET A 223 -28.46 -50.62 2.59
C MET A 223 -27.44 -50.94 3.66
N VAL A 224 -26.35 -50.18 3.72
CA VAL A 224 -25.27 -50.35 4.68
C VAL A 224 -25.04 -49.04 5.41
N ALA A 225 -25.09 -49.07 6.74
CA ALA A 225 -24.75 -47.94 7.59
C ALA A 225 -23.22 -47.85 7.71
N VAL A 226 -22.64 -46.73 7.28
CA VAL A 226 -21.21 -46.46 7.36
C VAL A 226 -20.99 -45.34 8.38
N VAL A 227 -20.14 -45.60 9.36
CA VAL A 227 -19.74 -44.62 10.39
C VAL A 227 -18.37 -44.09 10.01
N SER A 228 -18.25 -42.77 9.99
CA SER A 228 -16.98 -42.07 9.81
C SER A 228 -16.78 -41.13 10.99
N ASP A 229 -15.66 -41.28 11.68
CA ASP A 229 -15.29 -40.43 12.82
C ASP A 229 -13.80 -40.12 12.77
N GLU A 230 -13.44 -38.86 13.03
CA GLU A 230 -12.06 -38.36 12.93
C GLU A 230 -11.18 -38.91 14.06
N ASP A 231 -11.77 -39.08 15.24
CA ASP A 231 -11.10 -39.71 16.38
C ASP A 231 -11.42 -41.21 16.53
N GLY A 232 -12.03 -41.80 15.51
CA GLY A 232 -12.19 -43.25 15.36
C GLY A 232 -13.38 -43.82 16.12
N ALA A 233 -13.99 -44.86 15.54
CA ALA A 233 -15.15 -45.56 16.09
C ALA A 233 -14.83 -47.03 16.39
N SER A 234 -13.71 -47.32 17.05
CA SER A 234 -13.26 -48.71 17.26
C SER A 234 -14.06 -49.48 18.33
N GLY A 235 -14.91 -48.77 19.08
CA GLY A 235 -15.80 -49.32 20.09
C GLY A 235 -16.91 -50.24 19.54
N THR A 236 -17.80 -50.70 20.44
CA THR A 236 -18.99 -51.45 20.02
C THR A 236 -20.04 -50.51 19.45
N ILE A 237 -20.36 -50.69 18.16
CA ILE A 237 -21.36 -49.89 17.45
C ILE A 237 -22.72 -50.60 17.49
N THR A 238 -23.78 -49.84 17.79
CA THR A 238 -25.17 -50.32 17.78
C THR A 238 -25.99 -49.58 16.73
N TYR A 239 -26.90 -50.28 16.06
CA TYR A 239 -27.69 -49.76 14.93
C TYR A 239 -29.19 -49.93 15.20
N GLN A 240 -30.00 -49.02 14.68
CA GLN A 240 -31.44 -49.17 14.54
C GLN A 240 -31.91 -48.46 13.27
N TRP A 241 -32.58 -49.20 12.37
CA TRP A 241 -33.15 -48.65 11.14
C TRP A 241 -34.58 -48.14 11.35
N PHE A 242 -34.96 -47.11 10.59
CA PHE A 242 -36.26 -46.45 10.65
C PHE A 242 -36.83 -46.26 9.25
N ALA A 243 -38.16 -46.30 9.13
CA ALA A 243 -38.90 -45.89 7.94
C ALA A 243 -39.90 -44.79 8.34
N ASP A 244 -39.82 -43.61 7.70
CA ASP A 244 -40.57 -42.40 8.09
C ASP A 244 -40.52 -42.13 9.61
N ASP A 245 -39.32 -42.14 10.19
CA ASP A 245 -39.05 -41.96 11.62
C ASP A 245 -39.65 -43.06 12.55
N VAL A 246 -40.20 -44.14 11.99
CA VAL A 246 -40.71 -45.30 12.76
C VAL A 246 -39.70 -46.44 12.74
N ALA A 247 -39.28 -46.91 13.91
CA ALA A 247 -38.30 -48.00 14.03
C ALA A 247 -38.79 -49.28 13.35
N ILE A 248 -37.95 -49.85 12.49
CA ILE A 248 -38.19 -51.13 11.83
C ILE A 248 -37.82 -52.24 12.83
N SER A 249 -38.84 -52.99 13.27
CA SER A 249 -38.70 -53.93 14.38
C SER A 249 -37.69 -55.05 14.09
N GLY A 250 -36.60 -55.08 14.86
CA GLY A 250 -35.58 -56.13 14.81
C GLY A 250 -34.39 -55.83 13.90
N GLU A 251 -34.42 -54.72 13.17
CA GLU A 251 -33.35 -54.31 12.25
C GLU A 251 -32.26 -53.53 13.00
N THR A 252 -31.31 -54.27 13.58
CA THR A 252 -30.21 -53.73 14.41
C THR A 252 -28.82 -54.09 13.88
N ALA A 253 -28.72 -54.60 12.65
CA ALA A 253 -27.45 -54.86 11.99
C ALA A 253 -26.96 -53.59 11.28
N SER A 254 -25.67 -53.57 10.92
CA SER A 254 -25.08 -52.53 10.07
C SER A 254 -25.63 -52.55 8.63
N GLU A 255 -26.37 -53.60 8.26
CA GLU A 255 -26.98 -53.80 6.95
C GLU A 255 -28.51 -53.96 7.10
N TYR A 256 -29.27 -53.42 6.16
CA TYR A 256 -30.73 -53.53 6.09
C TYR A 256 -31.19 -53.84 4.66
N VAL A 257 -32.00 -54.88 4.49
CA VAL A 257 -32.61 -55.21 3.19
C VAL A 257 -33.95 -54.48 3.07
N VAL A 258 -34.10 -53.62 2.07
CA VAL A 258 -35.32 -52.85 1.82
C VAL A 258 -36.45 -53.79 1.44
N LEU A 259 -37.59 -53.73 2.15
CA LEU A 259 -38.75 -54.58 1.89
C LEU A 259 -39.86 -53.79 1.19
N ALA A 260 -40.75 -54.50 0.51
CA ALA A 260 -41.91 -53.90 -0.15
C ALA A 260 -42.88 -53.18 0.81
N ALA A 261 -42.80 -53.46 2.12
CA ALA A 261 -43.60 -52.76 3.12
C ALA A 261 -43.16 -51.30 3.33
N GLN A 262 -41.96 -50.93 2.89
CA GLN A 262 -41.41 -49.58 2.99
C GLN A 262 -41.60 -48.76 1.71
N GLU A 263 -42.32 -49.24 0.70
CA GLU A 263 -42.59 -48.49 -0.55
C GLU A 263 -43.12 -47.07 -0.24
N ASP A 264 -42.59 -46.08 -0.97
CA ASP A 264 -42.84 -44.63 -0.79
C ASP A 264 -42.35 -44.02 0.54
N GLN A 265 -41.70 -44.77 1.43
CA GLN A 265 -41.15 -44.28 2.71
C GLN A 265 -39.67 -43.91 2.58
N VAL A 266 -39.18 -43.00 3.43
CA VAL A 266 -37.73 -42.73 3.53
C VAL A 266 -37.08 -43.58 4.62
N ILE A 267 -35.83 -43.98 4.42
CA ILE A 267 -35.06 -44.78 5.37
C ILE A 267 -34.01 -43.93 6.08
N THR A 268 -33.89 -44.08 7.40
CA THR A 268 -32.78 -43.53 8.20
C THR A 268 -32.20 -44.62 9.10
N VAL A 269 -30.96 -44.44 9.52
CA VAL A 269 -30.32 -45.28 10.53
C VAL A 269 -29.80 -44.44 11.68
N LYS A 270 -30.07 -44.89 12.90
CA LYS A 270 -29.49 -44.35 14.12
C LYS A 270 -28.36 -45.25 14.57
N VAL A 271 -27.22 -44.65 14.91
CA VAL A 271 -26.02 -45.34 15.35
C VAL A 271 -25.54 -44.77 16.68
N SER A 272 -25.13 -45.64 17.60
CA SER A 272 -24.54 -45.23 18.88
C SER A 272 -23.29 -46.01 19.20
N TYR A 273 -22.23 -45.32 19.62
CA TYR A 273 -20.92 -45.89 19.98
C TYR A 273 -20.16 -45.00 20.98
N THR A 274 -18.98 -45.45 21.40
CA THR A 274 -18.00 -44.62 22.10
C THR A 274 -16.76 -44.56 21.22
N ASP A 275 -16.28 -43.36 20.91
CA ASP A 275 -15.09 -43.15 20.07
C ASP A 275 -13.79 -43.54 20.81
N ASP A 276 -12.65 -43.44 20.11
CA ASP A 276 -11.36 -43.83 20.67
C ASP A 276 -10.82 -42.81 21.71
N ASN A 277 -11.44 -41.63 21.77
CA ASN A 277 -11.19 -40.60 22.79
C ASN A 277 -12.08 -40.74 24.04
N GLY A 278 -13.06 -41.63 24.02
CA GLY A 278 -13.94 -41.95 25.13
C GLY A 278 -15.22 -41.10 25.20
N PHE A 279 -15.58 -40.32 24.18
CA PHE A 279 -16.88 -39.65 24.15
C PHE A 279 -17.97 -40.61 23.64
N THR A 280 -19.20 -40.39 24.10
CA THR A 280 -20.35 -41.21 23.69
C THR A 280 -21.10 -40.49 22.58
N GLU A 281 -21.26 -41.19 21.47
CA GLU A 281 -21.74 -40.68 20.19
C GLU A 281 -23.14 -41.26 19.90
N GLU A 282 -24.04 -40.41 19.41
CA GLU A 282 -25.35 -40.83 18.92
C GLU A 282 -25.68 -40.06 17.64
N ASN A 283 -25.59 -40.73 16.50
CA ASN A 283 -25.66 -40.11 15.18
C ASN A 283 -26.83 -40.71 14.38
N VAL A 284 -27.56 -39.87 13.65
CA VAL A 284 -28.66 -40.29 12.77
C VAL A 284 -28.32 -39.87 11.35
N SER A 285 -28.51 -40.76 10.39
CA SER A 285 -28.23 -40.47 8.99
C SER A 285 -29.22 -39.44 8.44
N ALA A 286 -28.84 -38.76 7.36
CA ALA A 286 -29.82 -38.10 6.51
C ALA A 286 -30.85 -39.15 6.00
N PRO A 287 -32.11 -38.75 5.75
CA PRO A 287 -33.09 -39.63 5.12
C PRO A 287 -32.69 -39.97 3.69
N SER A 288 -32.89 -41.23 3.31
CA SER A 288 -32.78 -41.65 1.91
C SER A 288 -33.84 -40.98 1.03
N LEU A 289 -33.74 -41.17 -0.28
CA LEU A 289 -34.91 -40.98 -1.15
C LEU A 289 -36.05 -41.93 -0.74
N PRO A 290 -37.31 -41.61 -1.11
CA PRO A 290 -38.43 -42.54 -0.92
C PRO A 290 -38.16 -43.88 -1.60
N VAL A 291 -38.58 -44.98 -0.95
CA VAL A 291 -38.38 -46.32 -1.47
C VAL A 291 -39.15 -46.54 -2.76
N SER A 292 -38.46 -47.08 -3.77
CA SER A 292 -38.97 -47.33 -5.10
C SER A 292 -38.97 -48.82 -5.44
N ALA A 293 -39.91 -49.24 -6.30
CA ALA A 293 -39.91 -50.58 -6.88
C ALA A 293 -38.90 -50.75 -8.04
N ASP A 294 -38.53 -49.65 -8.69
CA ASP A 294 -37.54 -49.59 -9.77
C ASP A 294 -36.25 -48.92 -9.28
N ALA A 295 -35.11 -49.29 -9.87
CA ALA A 295 -33.82 -48.68 -9.58
C ALA A 295 -33.85 -47.16 -9.86
N VAL A 296 -33.14 -46.40 -9.03
CA VAL A 296 -33.08 -44.94 -9.08
C VAL A 296 -31.62 -44.52 -9.28
N ASN A 297 -31.35 -43.68 -10.28
CA ASN A 297 -30.03 -43.10 -10.47
C ASN A 297 -29.78 -41.96 -9.49
N ILE A 298 -28.68 -42.00 -8.76
CA ILE A 298 -28.22 -40.92 -7.89
C ILE A 298 -26.80 -40.56 -8.32
N ASP A 299 -26.63 -39.38 -8.91
CA ASP A 299 -25.32 -38.95 -9.40
C ASP A 299 -24.26 -38.99 -8.29
N GLY A 300 -23.12 -39.62 -8.59
CA GLY A 300 -21.99 -39.67 -7.67
C GLY A 300 -21.33 -38.31 -7.42
N THR A 301 -20.37 -38.29 -6.49
CA THR A 301 -19.54 -37.12 -6.20
C THR A 301 -18.07 -37.49 -6.25
N LEU A 302 -17.23 -36.56 -6.69
CA LEU A 302 -15.81 -36.79 -6.88
C LEU A 302 -14.99 -35.71 -6.18
N ASN A 303 -14.21 -36.13 -5.19
CA ASN A 303 -13.31 -35.26 -4.44
C ASN A 303 -11.86 -35.56 -4.79
N ILE A 304 -10.99 -34.57 -4.65
CA ILE A 304 -9.54 -34.76 -4.75
C ILE A 304 -8.96 -34.64 -3.34
N ILE A 305 -8.35 -35.73 -2.86
CA ILE A 305 -7.67 -35.78 -1.58
C ILE A 305 -6.18 -35.47 -1.79
N GLY A 306 -5.68 -34.52 -1.01
CA GLY A 306 -4.28 -34.11 -0.98
C GLY A 306 -4.02 -33.13 0.18
N SER A 307 -2.77 -33.01 0.61
CA SER A 307 -2.39 -32.04 1.64
C SER A 307 -2.32 -30.63 1.06
N VAL A 308 -2.97 -29.67 1.73
CA VAL A 308 -2.90 -28.24 1.41
C VAL A 308 -1.75 -27.60 2.20
N PRO A 309 -0.91 -26.73 1.60
CA PRO A 309 -0.87 -26.36 0.18
C PRO A 309 -0.46 -27.52 -0.74
N TYR A 310 -1.13 -27.66 -1.90
CA TYR A 310 -0.86 -28.75 -2.84
C TYR A 310 0.51 -28.59 -3.49
N LEU A 311 1.33 -29.65 -3.45
CA LEU A 311 2.69 -29.63 -4.01
C LEU A 311 2.81 -30.47 -5.28
N SER A 312 3.65 -30.03 -6.22
CA SER A 312 3.86 -30.72 -7.50
C SER A 312 4.45 -32.13 -7.35
N ASN A 313 5.11 -32.40 -6.23
CA ASN A 313 5.67 -33.71 -5.88
C ASN A 313 4.76 -34.55 -4.97
N ALA A 314 3.60 -34.04 -4.55
CA ALA A 314 2.64 -34.76 -3.72
C ALA A 314 1.67 -35.58 -4.58
N VAL A 315 1.25 -36.74 -4.08
CA VAL A 315 0.24 -37.57 -4.74
C VAL A 315 -1.14 -37.04 -4.41
N LEU A 316 -1.93 -36.74 -5.43
CA LEU A 316 -3.36 -36.47 -5.35
C LEU A 316 -4.13 -37.78 -5.58
N THR A 317 -5.20 -37.99 -4.82
CA THR A 317 -6.05 -39.18 -4.95
C THR A 317 -7.47 -38.75 -5.25
N ALA A 318 -8.04 -39.26 -6.35
CA ALA A 318 -9.46 -39.10 -6.65
C ALA A 318 -10.27 -40.03 -5.74
N GLU A 319 -11.25 -39.48 -5.04
CA GLU A 319 -12.18 -40.20 -4.19
C GLU A 319 -13.59 -40.05 -4.73
N LEU A 320 -14.05 -41.12 -5.40
CA LEU A 320 -15.40 -41.25 -5.91
C LEU A 320 -16.30 -41.80 -4.81
N VAL A 321 -17.36 -41.06 -4.48
CA VAL A 321 -18.42 -41.49 -3.57
C VAL A 321 -19.69 -41.67 -4.39
N GLU A 322 -20.24 -42.88 -4.35
CA GLU A 322 -21.39 -43.30 -5.13
C GLU A 322 -22.32 -44.15 -4.25
N GLN A 323 -23.59 -43.77 -4.18
CA GLN A 323 -24.59 -44.41 -3.31
C GLN A 323 -25.14 -45.72 -3.88
N ASN A 324 -25.25 -45.81 -5.20
CA ASN A 324 -25.65 -47.04 -5.91
C ASN A 324 -24.54 -48.11 -5.88
N GLY A 325 -23.33 -47.73 -5.44
CA GLY A 325 -22.12 -48.54 -5.51
C GLY A 325 -21.64 -48.71 -6.95
N PHE A 326 -20.38 -49.08 -7.10
CA PHE A 326 -19.73 -49.24 -8.39
C PHE A 326 -18.60 -50.26 -8.29
N ASP A 327 -18.18 -50.81 -9.44
CA ASP A 327 -16.92 -51.54 -9.55
C ASP A 327 -15.79 -50.55 -9.84
N GLU A 328 -14.89 -50.34 -8.88
CA GLU A 328 -13.70 -49.48 -9.05
C GLU A 328 -12.86 -49.88 -10.28
N ALA A 329 -12.84 -51.17 -10.66
CA ALA A 329 -12.11 -51.62 -11.85
C ALA A 329 -12.74 -51.14 -13.18
N SER A 330 -13.99 -50.65 -13.14
CA SER A 330 -14.70 -50.08 -14.29
C SER A 330 -14.52 -48.58 -14.43
N VAL A 331 -13.95 -47.91 -13.42
CA VAL A 331 -13.80 -46.45 -13.41
C VAL A 331 -12.64 -46.03 -14.30
N THR A 332 -12.90 -45.11 -15.23
CA THR A 332 -11.86 -44.40 -15.98
C THR A 332 -11.72 -43.00 -15.43
N TYR A 333 -10.56 -42.70 -14.85
CA TYR A 333 -10.20 -41.35 -14.44
C TYR A 333 -9.58 -40.58 -15.61
N THR A 334 -9.75 -39.26 -15.64
CA THR A 334 -9.09 -38.35 -16.57
C THR A 334 -8.75 -37.07 -15.83
N TRP A 335 -7.46 -36.81 -15.63
CA TRP A 335 -7.01 -35.58 -14.97
C TRP A 335 -6.80 -34.47 -16.00
N SER A 336 -7.04 -33.25 -15.58
CA SER A 336 -6.88 -32.04 -16.37
C SER A 336 -6.18 -30.95 -15.56
N ALA A 337 -5.39 -30.11 -16.23
CA ALA A 337 -4.80 -28.89 -15.67
C ALA A 337 -5.44 -27.69 -16.38
N ASP A 338 -6.00 -26.75 -15.61
CA ASP A 338 -6.71 -25.57 -16.12
C ASP A 338 -7.77 -25.91 -17.19
N GLY A 339 -8.49 -27.02 -16.98
CA GLY A 339 -9.52 -27.53 -17.89
C GLY A 339 -8.99 -28.27 -19.13
N VAL A 340 -7.68 -28.42 -19.29
CA VAL A 340 -7.06 -29.17 -20.40
C VAL A 340 -6.66 -30.56 -19.95
N GLU A 341 -7.13 -31.58 -20.67
CA GLU A 341 -6.84 -32.99 -20.39
C GLU A 341 -5.34 -33.30 -20.42
N ILE A 342 -4.88 -34.03 -19.39
CA ILE A 342 -3.52 -34.53 -19.25
C ILE A 342 -3.45 -35.94 -19.82
N ALA A 343 -2.65 -36.12 -20.87
CA ALA A 343 -2.49 -37.40 -21.52
C ALA A 343 -1.92 -38.48 -20.58
N ASN A 344 -2.45 -39.69 -20.68
CA ASN A 344 -2.03 -40.87 -19.89
C ASN A 344 -2.19 -40.71 -18.36
N SER A 345 -3.16 -39.90 -17.92
CA SER A 345 -3.45 -39.68 -16.51
C SER A 345 -4.53 -40.63 -15.95
N ASN A 346 -4.86 -41.74 -16.63
CA ASN A 346 -6.09 -42.50 -16.35
C ASN A 346 -6.11 -43.39 -15.09
N SER A 347 -5.43 -42.96 -14.02
CA SER A 347 -5.36 -43.64 -12.74
C SER A 347 -6.12 -42.86 -11.66
N LYS A 348 -6.55 -43.56 -10.61
CA LYS A 348 -7.15 -42.98 -9.40
C LYS A 348 -6.22 -41.97 -8.72
N THR A 349 -4.90 -42.12 -8.89
CA THR A 349 -3.89 -41.23 -8.31
C THR A 349 -3.14 -40.46 -9.38
N PHE A 350 -2.75 -39.23 -9.07
CA PHE A 350 -1.97 -38.37 -9.96
C PHE A 350 -0.94 -37.54 -9.19
N THR A 351 0.26 -37.38 -9.75
CA THR A 351 1.30 -36.50 -9.19
C THR A 351 1.56 -35.35 -10.16
N PRO A 352 1.19 -34.10 -9.82
CA PRO A 352 1.23 -32.95 -10.73
C PRO A 352 2.65 -32.36 -10.93
N THR A 353 3.62 -33.21 -11.32
CA THR A 353 5.05 -32.85 -11.34
C THR A 353 5.36 -31.64 -12.23
N ASP A 354 4.72 -31.58 -13.41
CA ASP A 354 4.95 -30.55 -14.43
C ASP A 354 3.85 -29.48 -14.46
N TYR A 355 2.97 -29.46 -13.44
CA TYR A 355 1.74 -28.66 -13.43
C TYR A 355 1.68 -27.66 -12.27
N ALA A 356 2.85 -27.20 -11.81
CA ALA A 356 2.91 -26.09 -10.86
C ALA A 356 2.26 -24.84 -11.47
N GLY A 357 1.42 -24.16 -10.69
CA GLY A 357 0.66 -23.00 -11.12
C GLY A 357 -0.66 -23.30 -11.82
N ALA A 358 -1.04 -24.58 -11.96
CA ALA A 358 -2.33 -24.97 -12.52
C ALA A 358 -3.34 -25.34 -11.41
N ILE A 359 -4.62 -25.16 -11.71
CA ILE A 359 -5.71 -25.79 -10.96
C ILE A 359 -5.94 -27.18 -11.55
N ILE A 360 -5.81 -28.21 -10.71
CA ILE A 360 -5.98 -29.61 -11.13
C ILE A 360 -7.44 -30.03 -10.93
N SER A 361 -8.00 -30.67 -11.96
CA SER A 361 -9.32 -31.30 -11.90
C SER A 361 -9.24 -32.75 -12.35
N VAL A 362 -10.20 -33.58 -11.93
CA VAL A 362 -10.34 -34.97 -12.35
C VAL A 362 -11.78 -35.26 -12.72
N THR A 363 -11.97 -36.03 -13.78
CA THR A 363 -13.27 -36.59 -14.18
C THR A 363 -13.21 -38.11 -14.00
N ALA A 364 -14.24 -38.69 -13.40
CA ALA A 364 -14.44 -40.13 -13.33
C ALA A 364 -15.63 -40.52 -14.21
N SER A 365 -15.45 -41.52 -15.07
CA SER A 365 -16.51 -42.13 -15.87
C SER A 365 -16.62 -43.61 -15.54
N TYR A 366 -17.83 -44.05 -15.19
CA TYR A 366 -18.11 -45.41 -14.71
C TYR A 366 -19.57 -45.80 -15.01
N THR A 367 -19.93 -47.03 -14.65
CA THR A 367 -21.32 -47.49 -14.59
C THR A 367 -21.56 -47.97 -13.16
N ASP A 368 -22.62 -47.48 -12.54
CA ASP A 368 -22.99 -47.91 -11.19
C ASP A 368 -23.46 -49.38 -11.18
N ASN A 369 -23.71 -49.94 -9.99
CA ASN A 369 -24.16 -51.32 -9.87
C ASN A 369 -25.58 -51.56 -10.38
N ASP A 370 -26.38 -50.50 -10.57
CA ASP A 370 -27.74 -50.55 -11.10
C ASP A 370 -27.77 -50.42 -12.64
N GLY A 371 -26.62 -50.16 -13.27
CA GLY A 371 -26.42 -50.17 -14.73
C GLY A 371 -26.52 -48.80 -15.41
N TYR A 372 -26.51 -47.71 -14.64
CA TYR A 372 -26.53 -46.34 -15.14
C TYR A 372 -25.10 -45.83 -15.41
N PRO A 373 -24.83 -45.31 -16.63
CA PRO A 373 -23.53 -44.72 -16.94
C PRO A 373 -23.44 -43.27 -16.41
N GLU A 374 -22.35 -42.97 -15.71
CA GLU A 374 -22.15 -41.67 -15.05
C GLU A 374 -20.83 -40.99 -15.43
N THR A 375 -20.81 -39.67 -15.21
CA THR A 375 -19.61 -38.85 -15.36
C THR A 375 -19.66 -37.70 -14.36
N VAL A 376 -18.68 -37.68 -13.46
CA VAL A 376 -18.60 -36.72 -12.36
C VAL A 376 -17.22 -36.08 -12.35
N THR A 377 -17.14 -34.82 -11.94
CA THR A 377 -15.91 -34.02 -11.97
C THR A 377 -15.66 -33.39 -10.61
N GLY A 378 -14.41 -33.47 -10.15
CA GLY A 378 -13.88 -32.75 -8.99
C GLY A 378 -12.73 -31.83 -9.38
N SER A 379 -12.52 -30.75 -8.62
CA SER A 379 -11.41 -29.80 -8.84
C SER A 379 -10.79 -29.41 -7.51
N LEU A 380 -9.49 -29.15 -7.52
CA LEU A 380 -8.82 -28.45 -6.42
C LEU A 380 -9.42 -27.05 -6.26
N ASP A 381 -9.39 -26.55 -5.03
CA ASP A 381 -9.80 -25.19 -4.67
C ASP A 381 -8.69 -24.16 -4.89
N SER A 382 -7.45 -24.62 -5.07
CA SER A 382 -6.24 -23.82 -5.16
C SER A 382 -5.19 -24.44 -6.07
N LEU A 383 -4.15 -23.65 -6.34
CA LEU A 383 -3.09 -23.97 -7.28
C LEU A 383 -2.09 -24.98 -6.70
N VAL A 384 -1.43 -25.71 -7.58
CA VAL A 384 -0.27 -26.54 -7.22
C VAL A 384 1.00 -25.69 -7.12
N TYR A 385 1.77 -25.84 -6.05
CA TYR A 385 3.05 -25.16 -5.84
C TYR A 385 4.22 -26.13 -6.06
N THR A 386 5.35 -25.63 -6.55
CA THR A 386 6.60 -26.40 -6.53
C THR A 386 7.12 -26.54 -5.10
N GLN A 387 7.05 -25.45 -4.34
CA GLN A 387 7.45 -25.39 -2.95
C GLN A 387 6.72 -24.21 -2.28
N VAL A 388 6.49 -24.34 -0.97
CA VAL A 388 6.03 -23.23 -0.12
C VAL A 388 7.11 -22.90 0.90
N VAL A 389 7.31 -21.61 1.16
CA VAL A 389 8.34 -21.09 2.07
C VAL A 389 7.75 -20.14 3.11
N ASN A 390 8.37 -20.08 4.28
CA ASN A 390 7.87 -19.32 5.43
C ASN A 390 8.76 -18.13 5.83
N ASN A 391 9.96 -18.02 5.30
CA ASN A 391 10.90 -16.96 5.64
C ASN A 391 11.89 -16.68 4.50
N ALA A 392 12.67 -15.60 4.64
CA ALA A 392 13.63 -15.16 3.63
C ALA A 392 14.75 -16.18 3.34
N ALA A 393 15.19 -16.94 4.35
CA ALA A 393 16.24 -17.96 4.17
C ALA A 393 15.73 -19.17 3.37
N GLU A 394 14.51 -19.62 3.64
CA GLU A 394 13.83 -20.64 2.87
C GLU A 394 13.58 -20.19 1.43
N LEU A 395 13.16 -18.94 1.22
CA LEU A 395 12.98 -18.37 -0.12
C LEU A 395 14.29 -18.40 -0.92
N ALA A 396 15.40 -17.94 -0.32
CA ALA A 396 16.71 -17.98 -0.96
C ALA A 396 17.15 -19.40 -1.30
N THR A 397 16.83 -20.37 -0.42
CA THR A 397 17.12 -21.79 -0.65
C THR A 397 16.26 -22.36 -1.78
N ALA A 398 14.97 -22.04 -1.81
CA ALA A 398 14.02 -22.51 -2.82
C ALA A 398 14.38 -22.02 -4.23
N LEU A 399 14.97 -20.84 -4.35
CA LEU A 399 15.43 -20.28 -5.62
C LEU A 399 16.76 -20.87 -6.10
N ASN A 400 17.48 -21.60 -5.25
CA ASN A 400 18.75 -22.21 -5.64
C ASN A 400 18.51 -23.50 -6.47
N GLY A 401 18.85 -23.46 -7.75
CA GLY A 401 18.66 -24.60 -8.65
C GLY A 401 17.23 -24.84 -9.11
N VAL A 402 16.35 -23.84 -8.93
CA VAL A 402 14.96 -23.86 -9.39
C VAL A 402 14.89 -23.94 -10.92
N VAL A 403 13.96 -24.74 -11.44
CA VAL A 403 13.75 -24.94 -12.88
C VAL A 403 12.71 -23.97 -13.45
N ALA A 404 12.72 -23.77 -14.77
CA ALA A 404 11.68 -23.01 -15.45
C ALA A 404 10.30 -23.65 -15.26
N GLY A 405 9.26 -22.82 -15.09
CA GLY A 405 7.89 -23.23 -14.78
C GLY A 405 7.62 -23.45 -13.28
N ALA A 406 8.62 -23.32 -12.41
CA ALA A 406 8.40 -23.48 -10.97
C ALA A 406 7.55 -22.35 -10.38
N VAL A 407 6.73 -22.69 -9.39
CA VAL A 407 5.89 -21.76 -8.64
C VAL A 407 6.22 -21.85 -7.16
N ILE A 408 6.81 -20.80 -6.61
CA ILE A 408 7.20 -20.71 -5.20
C ILE A 408 6.12 -19.91 -4.45
N GLY A 409 5.44 -20.58 -3.52
CA GLY A 409 4.41 -19.99 -2.66
C GLY A 409 5.01 -19.39 -1.38
N LEU A 410 4.60 -18.19 -1.01
CA LEU A 410 4.97 -17.52 0.24
C LEU A 410 3.77 -17.49 1.19
N ASN A 411 3.94 -18.01 2.40
CA ASN A 411 2.93 -17.95 3.47
C ASN A 411 2.91 -16.57 4.16
N SER A 412 1.84 -16.27 4.92
CA SER A 412 1.70 -15.01 5.67
C SER A 412 2.78 -14.87 6.75
N ASN A 413 3.92 -14.33 6.37
CA ASN A 413 5.05 -14.02 7.22
C ASN A 413 5.73 -12.73 6.76
N GLN A 414 6.63 -12.23 7.60
CA GLN A 414 7.51 -11.13 7.27
C GLN A 414 8.84 -11.65 6.71
N TYR A 415 9.18 -11.18 5.52
CA TYR A 415 10.43 -11.45 4.82
C TYR A 415 11.27 -10.17 4.89
N ALA A 416 11.87 -9.92 6.05
CA ALA A 416 12.67 -8.73 6.31
C ALA A 416 14.08 -8.86 5.71
N ASP A 417 14.53 -7.80 5.04
CA ASP A 417 15.88 -7.66 4.47
C ASP A 417 16.37 -8.90 3.69
N PRO A 418 15.54 -9.48 2.79
CA PRO A 418 15.86 -10.75 2.16
C PRO A 418 17.19 -10.68 1.41
N ALA A 419 17.88 -11.82 1.29
CA ALA A 419 18.98 -11.94 0.34
C ALA A 419 18.50 -11.56 -1.08
N GLU A 420 19.43 -11.19 -1.95
CA GLU A 420 19.09 -10.86 -3.34
C GLU A 420 18.28 -12.00 -3.98
N ILE A 421 17.08 -11.69 -4.43
CA ILE A 421 16.16 -12.61 -5.09
C ILE A 421 16.51 -12.58 -6.58
N LEU A 422 17.38 -13.49 -6.99
CA LEU A 422 17.82 -13.61 -8.37
C LEU A 422 16.99 -14.68 -9.11
N LEU A 423 16.23 -14.26 -10.12
CA LEU A 423 15.48 -15.14 -11.01
C LEU A 423 16.30 -15.39 -12.28
N THR A 424 16.88 -16.59 -12.39
CA THR A 424 17.63 -17.04 -13.58
C THR A 424 16.81 -17.92 -14.53
N ASN A 425 15.57 -18.24 -14.16
CA ASN A 425 14.63 -19.07 -14.92
C ASN A 425 13.24 -18.44 -14.88
N ALA A 426 12.33 -18.92 -15.73
CA ALA A 426 10.92 -18.52 -15.75
C ALA A 426 10.19 -19.05 -14.50
N VAL A 427 10.40 -18.39 -13.36
CA VAL A 427 9.85 -18.78 -12.06
C VAL A 427 8.78 -17.78 -11.66
N THR A 428 7.70 -18.28 -11.08
CA THR A 428 6.69 -17.44 -10.42
C THR A 428 6.92 -17.46 -8.91
N ILE A 429 7.17 -16.30 -8.32
CA ILE A 429 7.09 -16.10 -6.87
C ILE A 429 5.70 -15.54 -6.59
N ARG A 430 4.96 -16.16 -5.68
CA ARG A 430 3.61 -15.70 -5.35
C ARG A 430 3.19 -15.91 -3.92
N ALA A 431 2.19 -15.15 -3.48
CA ALA A 431 1.46 -15.51 -2.27
C ALA A 431 0.77 -16.87 -2.43
N VAL A 432 0.79 -17.65 -1.36
CA VAL A 432 -0.14 -18.78 -1.22
C VAL A 432 -1.56 -18.23 -1.16
N GLU A 433 -2.52 -18.93 -1.76
CA GLU A 433 -3.90 -18.45 -1.85
C GLU A 433 -4.50 -18.16 -0.46
N GLY A 434 -5.14 -16.99 -0.31
CA GLY A 434 -5.64 -16.49 0.97
C GLY A 434 -4.57 -15.96 1.95
N GLN A 435 -3.28 -16.02 1.60
CA GLN A 435 -2.18 -15.52 2.42
C GLN A 435 -1.70 -14.13 1.96
N THR A 436 -1.08 -13.37 2.86
CA THR A 436 -0.60 -11.99 2.63
C THR A 436 0.86 -11.80 3.07
N PRO A 437 1.83 -12.43 2.39
CA PRO A 437 3.25 -12.28 2.70
C PRO A 437 3.72 -10.84 2.54
N VAL A 438 4.59 -10.39 3.46
CA VAL A 438 5.13 -9.03 3.47
C VAL A 438 6.65 -9.06 3.31
N ILE A 439 7.18 -8.48 2.24
CA ILE A 439 8.59 -8.15 2.07
C ILE A 439 8.81 -6.74 2.63
N LEU A 440 9.76 -6.56 3.53
CA LEU A 440 10.06 -5.25 4.11
C LEU A 440 11.57 -5.03 4.27
N GLY A 441 11.97 -3.78 4.47
CA GLY A 441 13.37 -3.42 4.60
C GLY A 441 14.07 -3.27 3.25
N GLU A 442 15.31 -3.73 3.17
CA GLU A 442 16.14 -3.70 1.97
C GLU A 442 15.92 -4.93 1.07
N ALA A 443 15.37 -4.72 -0.13
CA ALA A 443 15.13 -5.78 -1.10
C ALA A 443 15.75 -5.50 -2.48
N CYS A 444 16.11 -6.58 -3.17
CA CYS A 444 16.46 -6.58 -4.59
C CYS A 444 15.88 -7.84 -5.22
N ILE A 445 14.91 -7.67 -6.11
CA ILE A 445 14.40 -8.73 -6.99
C ILE A 445 14.98 -8.46 -8.38
N HIS A 446 15.92 -9.30 -8.81
CA HIS A 446 16.54 -9.23 -10.12
C HIS A 446 16.02 -10.35 -11.02
N VAL A 447 15.41 -9.98 -12.13
CA VAL A 447 15.12 -10.93 -13.22
C VAL A 447 16.24 -10.83 -14.25
N ALA A 448 17.03 -11.90 -14.38
CA ALA A 448 18.20 -11.89 -15.24
C ALA A 448 17.85 -11.79 -16.73
N ALA A 449 18.78 -11.24 -17.51
CA ALA A 449 18.65 -11.18 -18.96
C ALA A 449 18.49 -12.60 -19.57
N GLY A 450 17.59 -12.72 -20.55
CA GLY A 450 17.30 -13.99 -21.23
C GLY A 450 16.28 -14.89 -20.53
N VAL A 451 15.80 -14.50 -19.34
CA VAL A 451 14.63 -15.11 -18.72
C VAL A 451 13.37 -14.66 -19.46
N ASP A 452 12.48 -15.59 -19.76
CA ASP A 452 11.23 -15.34 -20.48
C ASP A 452 10.05 -15.87 -19.65
N GLY A 453 9.22 -14.97 -19.11
CA GLY A 453 8.01 -15.35 -18.37
C GLY A 453 8.17 -15.56 -16.87
N ALA A 454 9.16 -14.94 -16.22
CA ALA A 454 9.18 -14.87 -14.75
C ALA A 454 8.03 -14.01 -14.22
N ALA A 455 7.57 -14.26 -13.00
CA ALA A 455 6.47 -13.53 -12.42
C ALA A 455 6.62 -13.29 -10.91
N VAL A 456 6.09 -12.16 -10.45
CA VAL A 456 5.94 -11.82 -9.03
C VAL A 456 4.48 -11.40 -8.82
N THR A 457 3.75 -12.15 -7.98
CA THR A 457 2.31 -11.91 -7.83
C THR A 457 1.75 -12.08 -6.43
N GLY A 458 0.80 -11.23 -6.04
CA GLY A 458 0.11 -11.33 -4.75
C GLY A 458 0.94 -10.91 -3.54
N LEU A 459 2.12 -10.30 -3.72
CA LEU A 459 3.01 -9.96 -2.60
C LEU A 459 2.73 -8.54 -2.09
N THR A 460 2.95 -8.32 -0.79
CA THR A 460 3.01 -6.99 -0.20
C THR A 460 4.45 -6.58 0.05
N PHE A 461 4.83 -5.39 -0.38
CA PHE A 461 6.10 -4.74 -0.09
C PHE A 461 5.82 -3.56 0.83
N LYS A 462 6.46 -3.49 1.99
CA LYS A 462 6.16 -2.46 2.98
C LYS A 462 7.42 -1.80 3.52
N ASN A 463 7.41 -0.47 3.61
CA ASN A 463 8.56 0.31 4.09
C ASN A 463 9.87 -0.16 3.44
N ILE A 464 9.88 -0.14 2.10
CA ILE A 464 10.89 -0.82 1.31
C ILE A 464 11.98 0.15 0.83
N ASP A 465 13.21 -0.34 0.74
CA ASP A 465 14.33 0.34 0.08
C ASP A 465 15.10 -0.65 -0.82
N THR A 466 15.88 -0.11 -1.74
CA THR A 466 16.77 -0.88 -2.61
C THR A 466 17.92 -1.44 -1.77
N LYS A 467 18.12 -2.76 -1.84
CA LYS A 467 19.18 -3.44 -1.10
C LYS A 467 20.56 -2.90 -1.42
N ALA A 468 21.30 -2.46 -0.41
CA ALA A 468 22.63 -1.90 -0.60
C ALA A 468 23.62 -2.95 -1.14
N SER A 469 24.50 -2.54 -2.05
CA SER A 469 25.53 -3.41 -2.65
C SER A 469 24.99 -4.65 -3.39
N SER A 470 23.70 -4.65 -3.72
CA SER A 470 23.06 -5.64 -4.60
C SER A 470 23.24 -5.28 -6.08
N PHE A 471 22.93 -6.23 -6.97
CA PHE A 471 22.88 -5.97 -8.40
C PHE A 471 21.94 -4.79 -8.73
N CYS A 472 20.73 -4.78 -8.16
CA CYS A 472 19.75 -3.73 -8.39
C CYS A 472 20.24 -2.33 -7.98
N SER A 473 21.04 -2.24 -6.91
CA SER A 473 21.64 -0.97 -6.45
C SER A 473 22.80 -0.47 -7.31
N ASN A 474 23.48 -1.37 -8.02
CA ASN A 474 24.62 -1.04 -8.88
C ASN A 474 24.17 -0.61 -10.28
N GLU A 475 23.02 -1.10 -10.75
CA GLU A 475 22.48 -0.76 -12.07
C GLU A 475 21.67 0.55 -12.02
N GLU A 476 20.47 0.52 -11.45
CA GLU A 476 19.50 1.63 -11.57
C GLU A 476 18.84 1.98 -10.22
N ASN A 477 19.41 1.54 -9.08
CA ASN A 477 18.90 1.80 -7.73
C ASN A 477 17.41 1.42 -7.56
N ALA A 478 17.04 0.21 -7.98
CA ALA A 478 15.66 -0.27 -7.97
C ALA A 478 15.40 -1.39 -6.95
N VAL A 479 14.19 -1.45 -6.38
CA VAL A 479 13.75 -2.60 -5.56
C VAL A 479 13.57 -3.83 -6.44
N ILE A 480 12.97 -3.65 -7.62
CA ILE A 480 12.75 -4.69 -8.60
C ILE A 480 13.36 -4.24 -9.93
N TYR A 481 14.28 -5.04 -10.45
CA TYR A 481 15.00 -4.77 -11.69
C TYR A 481 14.88 -5.97 -12.62
N SER A 482 14.17 -5.80 -13.74
CA SER A 482 13.89 -6.89 -14.67
C SER A 482 14.53 -6.66 -16.04
N GLU A 483 15.45 -7.54 -16.42
CA GLU A 483 16.01 -7.66 -17.77
C GLU A 483 15.33 -8.77 -18.59
N GLY A 484 14.40 -9.51 -17.97
CA GLY A 484 13.68 -10.61 -18.59
C GLY A 484 12.55 -10.16 -19.51
N ASP A 485 12.31 -10.93 -20.56
CA ASP A 485 11.16 -10.78 -21.45
C ASP A 485 9.89 -11.36 -20.80
N ASN A 486 8.73 -10.83 -21.16
CA ASN A 486 7.41 -11.25 -20.69
C ASN A 486 7.29 -11.33 -19.16
N PHE A 487 8.05 -10.50 -18.43
CA PHE A 487 7.98 -10.44 -16.97
C PHE A 487 6.61 -9.96 -16.50
N VAL A 488 6.00 -10.67 -15.56
CA VAL A 488 4.69 -10.31 -14.98
C VAL A 488 4.84 -9.80 -13.55
N PHE A 489 4.37 -8.60 -13.30
CA PHE A 489 4.22 -8.04 -11.95
C PHE A 489 2.75 -7.74 -11.72
N SER A 490 2.04 -8.62 -11.00
CA SER A 490 0.58 -8.51 -10.87
C SER A 490 0.02 -8.77 -9.49
N GLU A 491 -1.08 -8.11 -9.13
CA GLU A 491 -1.77 -8.31 -7.84
C GLU A 491 -0.88 -8.01 -6.62
N ASN A 492 0.16 -7.19 -6.77
CA ASN A 492 1.05 -6.82 -5.66
C ASN A 492 0.65 -5.49 -5.02
N THR A 493 0.99 -5.32 -3.75
CA THR A 493 0.88 -4.04 -3.03
C THR A 493 2.28 -3.50 -2.73
N MET A 494 2.61 -2.30 -3.21
CA MET A 494 3.77 -1.52 -2.80
C MET A 494 3.30 -0.41 -1.86
N ASP A 495 3.58 -0.56 -0.57
CA ASP A 495 3.08 0.31 0.50
C ASP A 495 4.24 0.91 1.32
N GLY A 496 4.74 2.05 0.87
CA GLY A 496 5.69 2.82 1.66
C GLY A 496 7.16 2.59 1.35
N ASP A 497 7.91 3.69 1.38
CA ASP A 497 9.37 3.71 1.36
C ASP A 497 9.92 3.67 2.80
N GLN A 498 11.16 3.21 2.99
CA GLN A 498 11.86 3.49 4.25
C GLN A 498 11.99 5.02 4.47
N ALA A 499 12.06 5.44 5.74
CA ALA A 499 12.19 6.85 6.10
C ALA A 499 13.53 7.43 5.61
N ASP A 500 14.60 6.65 5.73
CA ASP A 500 15.94 6.99 5.28
C ASP A 500 16.32 6.07 4.11
N LEU A 501 16.26 6.59 2.88
CA LEU A 501 16.63 5.84 1.68
C LEU A 501 18.14 5.82 1.47
N ASN A 502 18.68 4.66 1.10
CA ASN A 502 20.09 4.43 0.78
C ASN A 502 20.60 5.27 -0.41
N LYS A 503 19.69 5.70 -1.29
CA LYS A 503 20.00 6.40 -2.54
C LYS A 503 19.03 7.56 -2.76
N THR A 504 19.56 8.68 -3.26
CA THR A 504 18.75 9.83 -3.65
C THR A 504 17.89 9.55 -4.88
N GLU A 505 18.44 8.80 -5.85
CA GLU A 505 17.68 8.26 -6.98
C GLU A 505 17.25 6.85 -6.66
N TYR A 506 15.94 6.63 -6.71
CA TYR A 506 15.34 5.41 -6.18
C TYR A 506 14.11 5.04 -7.00
N HIS A 507 14.05 3.80 -7.47
CA HIS A 507 12.95 3.27 -8.25
C HIS A 507 12.29 2.06 -7.55
N TRP A 508 10.98 1.92 -7.67
CA TRP A 508 10.34 0.67 -7.26
C TRP A 508 10.53 -0.41 -8.31
N LEU A 509 10.24 -0.11 -9.57
CA LEU A 509 10.31 -1.07 -10.67
C LEU A 509 11.07 -0.50 -11.88
N VAL A 510 12.06 -1.25 -12.36
CA VAL A 510 12.78 -0.97 -13.62
C VAL A 510 12.61 -2.14 -14.58
N LEU A 511 12.14 -1.84 -15.78
CA LEU A 511 11.86 -2.80 -16.85
C LEU A 511 12.80 -2.55 -18.03
N LYS A 512 13.63 -3.54 -18.37
CA LYS A 512 14.62 -3.50 -19.46
C LYS A 512 14.46 -4.59 -20.52
N GLY A 513 13.86 -5.74 -20.16
CA GLY A 513 13.45 -6.76 -21.13
C GLY A 513 12.26 -6.28 -21.96
N ASN A 514 11.60 -7.14 -22.74
CA ASN A 514 10.47 -6.77 -23.60
C ASN A 514 9.15 -7.32 -23.05
N SER A 515 8.04 -6.70 -23.44
CA SER A 515 6.68 -7.25 -23.22
C SER A 515 6.30 -7.53 -21.77
N ALA A 516 6.98 -6.92 -20.80
CA ALA A 516 6.57 -7.01 -19.39
C ALA A 516 5.15 -6.46 -19.17
N LEU A 517 4.41 -7.10 -18.27
CA LEU A 517 3.04 -6.77 -17.88
C LEU A 517 3.01 -6.37 -16.40
N VAL A 518 2.63 -5.14 -16.14
CA VAL A 518 2.41 -4.61 -14.79
C VAL A 518 0.93 -4.34 -14.62
N GLU A 519 0.22 -5.23 -13.90
CA GLU A 519 -1.23 -5.09 -13.78
C GLU A 519 -1.83 -5.37 -12.41
N ARG A 520 -2.92 -4.66 -12.09
CA ARG A 520 -3.71 -4.90 -10.86
C ARG A 520 -2.89 -4.79 -9.58
N ASN A 521 -1.86 -3.94 -9.60
CA ASN A 521 -1.07 -3.65 -8.41
C ASN A 521 -1.62 -2.40 -7.72
N THR A 522 -1.42 -2.32 -6.41
CA THR A 522 -1.66 -1.13 -5.61
C THR A 522 -0.32 -0.50 -5.23
N PHE A 523 -0.18 0.81 -5.45
CA PHE A 523 1.02 1.60 -5.21
C PHE A 523 0.67 2.79 -4.33
N SER A 524 1.20 2.88 -3.11
CA SER A 524 0.87 3.93 -2.14
C SER A 524 2.03 4.29 -1.21
N ASN A 525 1.91 5.44 -0.55
CA ASN A 525 2.82 5.89 0.50
C ASN A 525 4.28 6.10 0.06
N ARG A 526 4.54 6.44 -1.22
CA ARG A 526 5.89 6.77 -1.72
C ARG A 526 6.35 8.17 -1.26
N ASN A 527 6.47 8.34 0.05
CA ASN A 527 6.51 9.64 0.71
C ASN A 527 7.94 10.17 0.91
N ASN A 528 8.98 9.34 0.76
CA ASN A 528 10.35 9.72 1.15
C ASN A 528 11.30 9.87 -0.05
N ALA A 529 10.96 9.29 -1.21
CA ALA A 529 11.78 9.42 -2.41
C ALA A 529 12.04 10.88 -2.81
N VAL A 530 13.30 11.22 -3.11
CA VAL A 530 13.69 12.56 -3.59
C VAL A 530 13.54 12.65 -5.11
N LYS A 531 14.07 11.66 -5.83
CA LYS A 531 13.92 11.52 -7.29
C LYS A 531 13.87 10.04 -7.70
N GLY A 532 13.55 9.79 -8.96
CA GLY A 532 13.27 8.46 -9.49
C GLY A 532 11.77 8.22 -9.64
N SER A 533 11.40 7.03 -10.11
CA SER A 533 10.03 6.71 -10.51
C SER A 533 9.47 5.47 -9.82
N VAL A 534 8.14 5.38 -9.71
CA VAL A 534 7.48 4.12 -9.33
C VAL A 534 7.80 3.06 -10.37
N ILE A 535 7.59 3.37 -11.66
CA ILE A 535 7.94 2.46 -12.76
C ILE A 535 8.82 3.20 -13.77
N LYS A 536 9.95 2.59 -14.15
CA LYS A 536 10.82 3.03 -15.24
C LYS A 536 10.85 1.96 -16.32
N MET A 537 10.45 2.32 -17.53
CA MET A 537 10.56 1.49 -18.74
C MET A 537 11.75 2.00 -19.54
N ALA A 538 12.76 1.17 -19.75
CA ALA A 538 13.98 1.59 -20.41
C ALA A 538 13.78 1.78 -21.92
N SER A 539 14.38 2.79 -22.54
CA SER A 539 14.23 3.02 -24.00
C SER A 539 14.85 1.92 -24.88
N SER A 540 15.60 0.98 -24.30
CA SER A 540 16.10 -0.22 -24.98
C SER A 540 15.05 -1.34 -25.12
N SER A 541 13.93 -1.23 -24.42
CA SER A 541 12.85 -2.23 -24.39
C SER A 541 11.69 -1.89 -25.31
N THR A 542 10.77 -2.83 -25.50
CA THR A 542 9.54 -2.65 -26.30
C THR A 542 8.33 -3.36 -25.69
N ASN A 543 7.13 -2.92 -26.06
CA ASN A 543 5.83 -3.57 -25.83
C ASN A 543 5.41 -3.79 -24.37
N HIS A 544 5.99 -3.07 -23.41
CA HIS A 544 5.51 -3.09 -22.02
C HIS A 544 4.07 -2.59 -21.88
N ILE A 545 3.33 -3.20 -20.96
CA ILE A 545 1.94 -2.84 -20.63
C ILE A 545 1.83 -2.55 -19.13
N VAL A 546 1.32 -1.36 -18.78
CA VAL A 546 0.96 -0.97 -17.42
C VAL A 546 -0.54 -0.73 -17.38
N GLN A 547 -1.30 -1.62 -16.73
CA GLN A 547 -2.76 -1.57 -16.77
C GLN A 547 -3.49 -1.93 -15.47
N TYR A 548 -4.69 -1.37 -15.27
CA TYR A 548 -5.54 -1.72 -14.14
C TYR A 548 -4.89 -1.56 -12.76
N ASN A 549 -3.87 -0.71 -12.64
CA ASN A 549 -3.20 -0.45 -11.37
C ASN A 549 -3.91 0.70 -10.61
N LEU A 550 -3.85 0.62 -9.29
CA LEU A 550 -4.21 1.69 -8.38
C LEU A 550 -2.93 2.38 -7.88
N PHE A 551 -2.69 3.60 -8.32
CA PHE A 551 -1.69 4.49 -7.73
C PHE A 551 -2.42 5.39 -6.72
N GLY A 552 -2.49 4.93 -5.48
CA GLY A 552 -3.19 5.61 -4.40
C GLY A 552 -2.36 6.72 -3.76
N GLU A 553 -2.86 7.20 -2.62
CA GLU A 553 -2.30 8.35 -1.90
C GLU A 553 -0.79 8.21 -1.65
N SER A 554 -0.05 9.26 -2.03
CA SER A 554 1.37 9.42 -1.73
C SER A 554 1.64 10.90 -1.51
N ILE A 555 1.92 11.30 -0.27
CA ILE A 555 2.14 12.68 0.15
C ILE A 555 3.65 12.93 0.25
N ASN A 556 4.29 13.08 -0.90
CA ASN A 556 5.74 13.30 -0.95
C ASN A 556 6.09 14.81 -0.88
N PRO A 557 6.92 15.24 0.09
CA PRO A 557 7.28 16.66 0.24
C PRO A 557 8.28 17.15 -0.81
N ASN A 558 8.95 16.24 -1.55
CA ASN A 558 9.96 16.58 -2.54
C ASN A 558 9.37 16.93 -3.92
N TYR A 559 8.12 17.40 -3.98
CA TYR A 559 7.41 17.72 -5.23
C TYR A 559 8.06 18.83 -6.07
N ALA A 560 9.03 19.57 -5.52
CA ALA A 560 9.83 20.52 -6.28
C ALA A 560 10.88 19.84 -7.21
N ASP A 561 11.24 18.57 -6.95
CA ASP A 561 12.18 17.84 -7.79
C ASP A 561 11.49 17.32 -9.06
N SER A 562 11.93 17.82 -10.22
CA SER A 562 11.30 17.49 -11.51
C SER A 562 11.55 16.04 -11.98
N SER A 563 12.42 15.30 -11.30
CA SER A 563 12.72 13.88 -11.53
C SER A 563 12.07 12.96 -10.50
N LEU A 564 11.21 13.46 -9.62
CA LEU A 564 10.27 12.66 -8.86
C LEU A 564 9.07 12.30 -9.74
N LEU A 565 8.93 11.03 -10.14
CA LEU A 565 7.96 10.61 -11.17
C LEU A 565 7.05 9.49 -10.66
N LEU A 566 5.85 9.40 -11.23
CA LEU A 566 5.08 8.15 -11.18
C LEU A 566 5.65 7.18 -12.22
N LEU A 567 5.65 7.58 -13.49
CA LEU A 567 6.11 6.75 -14.60
C LEU A 567 7.21 7.45 -15.39
N ASN A 568 8.26 6.70 -15.73
CA ASN A 568 9.25 7.10 -16.73
C ASN A 568 9.14 6.14 -17.92
N VAL A 569 8.46 6.59 -18.97
CA VAL A 569 8.07 5.82 -20.16
C VAL A 569 9.10 6.02 -21.26
N GLY A 570 10.13 5.17 -21.27
CA GLY A 570 11.41 5.50 -21.90
C GLY A 570 12.30 6.27 -20.92
N SER A 571 13.61 6.21 -21.11
CA SER A 571 14.60 6.69 -20.13
C SER A 571 15.84 7.33 -20.75
N THR A 572 15.82 7.68 -22.04
CA THR A 572 16.97 8.27 -22.73
C THR A 572 16.58 9.53 -23.49
N THR A 573 17.51 10.48 -23.56
CA THR A 573 17.45 11.62 -24.48
C THR A 573 18.21 11.35 -25.79
N GLY A 574 18.87 10.18 -25.89
CA GLY A 574 19.64 9.73 -27.05
C GLY A 574 18.77 9.35 -28.25
N THR A 575 19.40 8.99 -29.38
CA THR A 575 18.71 8.60 -30.63
C THR A 575 17.73 7.44 -30.46
N ASP A 576 17.90 6.61 -29.42
CA ASP A 576 17.02 5.49 -29.13
C ASP A 576 15.61 5.94 -28.72
N ALA A 577 15.44 7.16 -28.20
CA ALA A 577 14.10 7.71 -27.94
C ALA A 577 13.27 7.88 -29.22
N ALA A 578 13.90 7.95 -30.39
CA ALA A 578 13.17 8.01 -31.65
C ALA A 578 12.59 6.65 -32.10
N LYS A 579 13.09 5.54 -31.54
CA LYS A 579 12.62 4.20 -31.87
C LYS A 579 11.21 3.99 -31.29
N ASN A 580 10.35 3.34 -32.08
CA ASN A 580 9.01 3.02 -31.62
C ASN A 580 9.06 1.89 -30.58
N ALA A 581 8.79 2.22 -29.31
CA ALA A 581 8.78 1.25 -28.24
C ALA A 581 7.42 0.56 -28.05
N ASN A 582 6.33 1.14 -28.57
CA ASN A 582 4.96 0.62 -28.38
C ASN A 582 4.55 0.36 -26.91
N PHE A 583 5.11 1.10 -25.95
CA PHE A 583 4.67 0.99 -24.55
C PHE A 583 3.21 1.41 -24.40
N THR A 584 2.46 0.73 -23.54
CA THR A 584 1.05 1.01 -23.29
C THR A 584 0.81 1.25 -21.81
N VAL A 585 0.26 2.42 -21.46
CA VAL A 585 -0.20 2.76 -20.11
C VAL A 585 -1.71 2.98 -20.19
N GLN A 586 -2.50 2.05 -19.65
CA GLN A 586 -3.93 2.06 -19.88
C GLN A 586 -4.78 1.71 -18.67
N TYR A 587 -5.93 2.36 -18.53
CA TYR A 587 -6.95 2.02 -17.54
C TYR A 587 -6.43 1.93 -16.10
N ASN A 588 -5.52 2.81 -15.71
CA ASN A 588 -5.04 2.95 -14.33
C ASN A 588 -5.82 4.05 -13.61
N LEU A 589 -5.99 3.90 -12.29
CA LEU A 589 -6.43 4.99 -11.42
C LEU A 589 -5.21 5.59 -10.72
N ILE A 590 -5.01 6.89 -10.86
CA ILE A 590 -4.05 7.67 -10.10
C ILE A 590 -4.88 8.60 -9.22
N ASP A 591 -4.81 8.45 -7.90
CA ASP A 591 -5.62 9.21 -6.95
C ASP A 591 -4.74 9.78 -5.85
N ASN A 592 -4.68 11.11 -5.76
CA ASN A 592 -3.91 11.86 -4.78
C ASN A 592 -2.41 11.49 -4.73
N PHE A 593 -1.81 11.25 -5.89
CA PHE A 593 -0.40 10.90 -6.01
C PHE A 593 0.48 12.15 -6.23
N VAL A 594 1.34 12.46 -5.26
CA VAL A 594 2.28 13.58 -5.36
C VAL A 594 3.56 13.15 -6.09
N SER A 595 3.79 13.77 -7.25
CA SER A 595 5.07 13.71 -7.98
C SER A 595 5.63 15.12 -8.20
N GLY A 596 6.75 15.21 -8.93
CA GLY A 596 7.33 16.47 -9.38
C GLY A 596 6.53 17.14 -10.49
N ARG A 597 7.21 17.99 -11.28
CA ARG A 597 6.63 18.64 -12.48
C ARG A 597 6.00 17.66 -13.47
N ARG A 598 6.48 16.41 -13.50
CA ARG A 598 6.06 15.38 -14.44
C ARG A 598 5.53 14.19 -13.67
N LEU A 599 4.24 13.91 -13.81
CA LEU A 599 3.67 12.68 -13.31
C LEU A 599 4.16 11.50 -14.16
N MET A 600 3.99 11.63 -15.47
CA MET A 600 4.48 10.66 -16.45
C MET A 600 5.46 11.37 -17.37
N ARG A 601 6.73 10.97 -17.34
CA ARG A 601 7.73 11.45 -18.28
C ARG A 601 7.85 10.46 -19.43
N VAL A 602 7.68 10.91 -20.67
CA VAL A 602 7.76 10.07 -21.86
C VAL A 602 9.00 10.45 -22.68
N GLN A 603 9.90 9.48 -22.85
CA GLN A 603 11.18 9.60 -23.55
C GLN A 603 11.37 8.45 -24.55
N THR A 604 10.36 8.29 -25.42
CA THR A 604 10.30 7.25 -26.45
C THR A 604 9.30 7.65 -27.56
N SER A 605 9.23 6.86 -28.63
CA SER A 605 8.22 7.01 -29.68
C SER A 605 7.14 5.95 -29.64
N GLY A 606 5.95 6.31 -30.11
CA GLY A 606 4.81 5.41 -30.30
C GLY A 606 4.21 4.80 -29.02
N ALA A 607 4.49 5.39 -27.86
CA ALA A 607 3.81 5.05 -26.61
C ALA A 607 2.32 5.44 -26.68
N LYS A 608 1.48 4.64 -26.02
CA LYS A 608 0.02 4.82 -25.91
C LYS A 608 -0.36 5.03 -24.45
N ILE A 609 -0.90 6.19 -24.11
CA ILE A 609 -1.39 6.52 -22.77
C ILE A 609 -2.88 6.76 -22.88
N HIS A 610 -3.70 5.79 -22.46
CA HIS A 610 -5.14 5.90 -22.71
C HIS A 610 -6.07 5.33 -21.65
N GLY A 611 -7.25 5.95 -21.51
CA GLY A 611 -8.29 5.47 -20.61
C GLY A 611 -7.94 5.56 -19.12
N ASN A 612 -6.90 6.29 -18.74
CA ASN A 612 -6.51 6.44 -17.33
C ASN A 612 -7.39 7.50 -16.64
N THR A 613 -7.64 7.32 -15.35
CA THR A 613 -8.27 8.33 -14.49
C THR A 613 -7.21 8.89 -13.54
N ILE A 614 -6.96 10.20 -13.58
CA ILE A 614 -5.96 10.91 -12.79
C ILE A 614 -6.69 11.97 -11.96
N ILE A 615 -6.65 11.84 -10.64
CA ILE A 615 -7.38 12.69 -9.70
C ILE A 615 -6.37 13.26 -8.72
N ASN A 616 -6.36 14.58 -8.56
CA ASN A 616 -5.56 15.29 -7.56
C ASN A 616 -4.05 14.99 -7.57
N ALA A 617 -3.52 14.45 -8.66
CA ALA A 617 -2.10 14.23 -8.81
C ALA A 617 -1.34 15.56 -8.94
N LYS A 618 -0.05 15.56 -8.57
CA LYS A 618 0.88 16.63 -8.96
C LYS A 618 1.65 16.23 -10.21
N GLY A 619 1.90 17.20 -11.10
CA GLY A 619 2.52 16.97 -12.41
C GLY A 619 1.53 16.47 -13.47
N GLY A 620 1.93 16.53 -14.73
CA GLY A 620 1.13 16.04 -15.86
C GLY A 620 1.80 14.95 -16.68
N ILE A 621 1.17 14.57 -17.79
CA ILE A 621 1.73 13.67 -18.80
C ILE A 621 2.64 14.51 -19.72
N ALA A 622 3.95 14.27 -19.70
CA ALA A 622 4.94 15.05 -20.43
C ALA A 622 5.61 14.24 -21.55
N LEU A 623 5.33 14.61 -22.80
CA LEU A 623 5.91 14.02 -24.02
C LEU A 623 7.17 14.77 -24.43
N GLU A 624 8.32 14.39 -23.90
CA GLU A 624 9.56 15.20 -23.97
C GLU A 624 10.55 14.79 -25.05
N ASP A 625 10.85 13.49 -25.13
CA ASP A 625 11.82 12.95 -26.06
C ASP A 625 11.19 11.84 -26.90
N GLY A 626 11.45 11.86 -28.21
CA GLY A 626 10.79 10.95 -29.16
C GLY A 626 9.50 11.54 -29.75
N GLY A 627 8.85 10.79 -30.63
CA GLY A 627 7.76 11.28 -31.48
C GLY A 627 6.56 10.34 -31.55
N PHE A 628 5.45 10.82 -32.12
CA PHE A 628 4.32 9.95 -32.50
C PHE A 628 3.62 9.18 -31.35
N ASN A 629 3.80 9.62 -30.11
CA ASN A 629 3.05 9.14 -28.94
C ASN A 629 1.56 9.56 -29.00
N THR A 630 0.68 8.78 -28.39
CA THR A 630 -0.77 9.05 -28.32
C THR A 630 -1.26 9.13 -26.87
N VAL A 631 -1.98 10.20 -26.54
CA VAL A 631 -2.66 10.41 -25.26
C VAL A 631 -4.17 10.50 -25.53
N THR A 632 -4.93 9.47 -25.19
CA THR A 632 -6.35 9.40 -25.57
C THR A 632 -7.28 8.94 -24.46
N ASP A 633 -8.52 9.42 -24.44
CA ASP A 633 -9.56 8.91 -23.54
C ASP A 633 -9.23 9.01 -22.03
N ASN A 634 -8.28 9.86 -21.62
CA ASN A 634 -7.94 10.01 -20.21
C ASN A 634 -8.87 11.02 -19.53
N ILE A 635 -9.13 10.80 -18.24
CA ILE A 635 -9.80 11.75 -17.34
C ILE A 635 -8.74 12.31 -16.40
N ILE A 636 -8.54 13.62 -16.38
CA ILE A 636 -7.57 14.31 -15.53
C ILE A 636 -8.31 15.40 -14.77
N ILE A 637 -8.46 15.25 -13.46
CA ILE A 637 -9.26 16.14 -12.63
C ILE A 637 -8.44 16.60 -11.43
N ARG A 638 -8.45 17.90 -11.19
CA ARG A 638 -7.96 18.51 -9.97
C ARG A 638 -9.13 19.15 -9.22
N THR A 639 -9.41 18.66 -8.02
CA THR A 639 -10.45 19.17 -7.13
C THR A 639 -9.89 19.96 -5.95
N THR A 640 -8.58 19.89 -5.71
CA THR A 640 -7.90 20.61 -4.63
C THR A 640 -7.18 21.87 -5.13
N LYS A 641 -7.00 22.85 -4.24
CA LYS A 641 -6.20 24.07 -4.53
C LYS A 641 -4.72 23.72 -4.73
N ILE A 642 -3.96 24.62 -5.35
CA ILE A 642 -2.49 24.53 -5.36
C ILE A 642 -1.94 25.13 -4.07
N GLU A 643 -0.97 24.45 -3.46
CA GLU A 643 -0.36 24.89 -2.19
C GLU A 643 0.77 25.93 -2.42
N SER A 644 1.37 25.95 -3.61
CA SER A 644 2.46 26.88 -3.99
C SER A 644 2.65 26.88 -5.51
N SER A 645 3.44 27.82 -6.05
CA SER A 645 3.81 27.87 -7.48
C SER A 645 4.60 26.64 -7.97
N ASP A 646 5.20 25.90 -7.05
CA ASP A 646 5.92 24.65 -7.32
C ASP A 646 4.98 23.43 -7.35
N ASP A 647 3.74 23.57 -6.88
CA ASP A 647 2.66 22.61 -7.17
C ASP A 647 2.20 22.85 -8.61
N ARG A 648 2.66 22.00 -9.53
CA ARG A 648 2.42 22.14 -10.97
C ARG A 648 1.47 21.05 -11.49
N PRO A 649 0.18 21.01 -11.10
CA PRO A 649 -0.77 20.07 -11.68
C PRO A 649 -1.02 20.44 -13.14
N SER A 650 -0.77 19.49 -14.03
CA SER A 650 -0.89 19.68 -15.48
C SER A 650 -1.67 18.54 -16.09
N GLY A 651 -2.37 18.79 -17.20
CA GLY A 651 -2.97 17.76 -18.03
C GLY A 651 -1.91 17.09 -18.90
N VAL A 652 -1.73 17.60 -20.11
CA VAL A 652 -0.81 17.03 -21.11
C VAL A 652 0.18 18.10 -21.59
N ILE A 653 1.47 17.84 -21.42
CA ILE A 653 2.58 18.65 -21.94
C ILE A 653 3.16 17.91 -23.14
N LEU A 654 3.27 18.56 -24.28
CA LEU A 654 3.70 17.93 -25.52
C LEU A 654 4.69 18.77 -26.31
N THR A 655 5.61 18.08 -26.96
CA THR A 655 6.52 18.64 -27.96
C THR A 655 5.94 18.42 -29.36
N PRO A 656 6.28 19.25 -30.37
CA PRO A 656 5.74 19.18 -31.74
C PRO A 656 6.35 18.08 -32.60
N LEU A 657 6.36 16.84 -32.10
CA LEU A 657 7.01 15.70 -32.75
C LEU A 657 5.98 14.64 -33.19
N GLY A 658 4.87 15.09 -33.79
CA GLY A 658 3.85 14.22 -34.40
C GLY A 658 2.94 13.48 -33.40
N HIS A 659 2.83 13.96 -32.16
CA HIS A 659 1.96 13.39 -31.15
C HIS A 659 0.46 13.57 -31.45
N SER A 660 -0.37 12.73 -30.84
CA SER A 660 -1.83 12.84 -30.85
C SER A 660 -2.38 12.94 -29.43
N VAL A 661 -3.18 13.96 -29.16
CA VAL A 661 -3.89 14.19 -27.89
C VAL A 661 -5.38 14.27 -28.22
N THR A 662 -6.11 13.18 -28.02
CA THR A 662 -7.49 13.06 -28.53
C THR A 662 -8.49 12.57 -27.48
N ASN A 663 -9.67 13.19 -27.41
CA ASN A 663 -10.79 12.74 -26.58
C ASN A 663 -10.47 12.68 -25.06
N ASN A 664 -9.57 13.52 -24.55
CA ASN A 664 -9.27 13.58 -23.11
C ASN A 664 -10.21 14.57 -22.41
N TYR A 665 -10.58 14.29 -21.16
CA TYR A 665 -11.29 15.21 -20.28
C TYR A 665 -10.33 15.73 -19.21
N ILE A 666 -10.10 17.03 -19.21
CA ILE A 666 -9.16 17.69 -18.31
C ILE A 666 -9.94 18.76 -17.57
N ALA A 667 -9.90 18.75 -16.25
CA ALA A 667 -10.62 19.74 -15.47
C ALA A 667 -9.83 20.17 -14.23
N GLY A 668 -9.96 21.45 -13.89
CA GLY A 668 -9.53 21.91 -12.58
C GLY A 668 -8.06 22.30 -12.48
N THR A 669 -7.28 22.38 -13.57
CA THR A 669 -5.84 22.71 -13.46
C THR A 669 -5.65 24.15 -12.95
N ARG A 670 -4.98 24.30 -11.80
CA ARG A 670 -4.82 25.59 -11.08
C ARG A 670 -3.38 26.14 -11.13
N ALA A 671 -2.57 25.76 -12.11
CA ALA A 671 -1.22 26.29 -12.26
C ALA A 671 -1.23 27.62 -13.04
N GLU A 672 -0.40 28.57 -12.59
CA GLU A 672 -0.23 29.90 -13.20
C GLU A 672 1.12 30.03 -13.94
N ASN A 673 1.98 29.01 -13.90
CA ASN A 673 3.27 29.04 -14.59
C ASN A 673 3.14 28.58 -16.06
N LYS A 674 3.94 29.18 -16.96
CA LYS A 674 3.92 28.93 -18.41
C LYS A 674 4.31 27.50 -18.85
N GLU A 675 4.53 26.57 -17.93
CA GLU A 675 4.84 25.15 -18.19
C GLU A 675 3.78 24.18 -17.63
N ALA A 676 2.68 24.69 -17.09
CA ALA A 676 1.64 23.88 -16.48
C ALA A 676 0.23 24.39 -16.83
N GLY A 677 -0.64 23.50 -17.28
CA GLY A 677 -1.95 23.85 -17.79
C GLY A 677 -2.73 22.61 -18.23
N GLY A 678 -3.87 22.80 -18.90
CA GLY A 678 -4.66 21.70 -19.44
C GLY A 678 -3.92 20.97 -20.56
N ILE A 679 -3.66 21.65 -21.67
CA ILE A 679 -2.82 21.15 -22.77
C ILE A 679 -1.72 22.18 -23.04
N VAL A 680 -0.46 21.78 -22.86
CA VAL A 680 0.71 22.64 -22.93
C VAL A 680 1.58 22.23 -24.12
N PHE A 681 1.74 23.12 -25.08
CA PHE A 681 2.68 22.97 -26.18
C PHE A 681 4.03 23.53 -25.73
N SER A 682 5.02 22.66 -25.50
CA SER A 682 6.32 23.06 -24.97
C SER A 682 7.40 23.10 -26.05
N SER A 683 8.19 24.17 -26.02
CA SER A 683 9.39 24.36 -26.85
C SER A 683 10.70 24.08 -26.09
N ASN A 684 10.64 23.90 -24.77
CA ASN A 684 11.78 23.76 -23.86
C ASN A 684 12.74 22.61 -24.26
N THR A 685 12.22 21.51 -24.81
CA THR A 685 13.04 20.36 -25.20
C THR A 685 13.94 20.61 -26.44
N PHE A 686 13.79 21.74 -27.12
CA PHE A 686 14.65 22.17 -28.23
C PHE A 686 15.76 23.16 -27.80
N SER A 687 15.77 23.61 -26.55
CA SER A 687 16.74 24.57 -26.03
C SER A 687 17.58 23.98 -24.89
N GLN A 688 18.31 22.87 -25.08
CA GLN A 688 19.06 22.26 -23.97
C GLN A 688 20.60 22.27 -24.16
N ASN A 689 21.30 22.44 -23.02
CA ASN A 689 22.73 22.28 -22.68
C ASN A 689 23.85 22.80 -23.61
N ASP A 690 23.71 22.81 -24.94
CA ASP A 690 24.76 23.24 -25.89
C ASP A 690 24.31 24.36 -26.85
N GLY A 691 23.14 24.95 -26.60
CA GLY A 691 22.72 26.21 -27.23
C GLY A 691 22.27 26.16 -28.69
N ILE A 692 22.29 25.00 -29.37
CA ILE A 692 22.13 24.96 -30.83
C ILE A 692 21.32 23.77 -31.37
N VAL A 693 21.16 22.66 -30.63
CA VAL A 693 20.59 21.40 -31.17
C VAL A 693 19.64 20.73 -30.15
N PRO A 694 18.46 20.24 -30.58
CA PRO A 694 17.60 19.36 -29.79
C PRO A 694 18.36 18.13 -29.23
N ASN A 695 17.82 17.52 -28.18
CA ASN A 695 18.28 16.20 -27.72
C ASN A 695 18.37 15.22 -28.89
N ALA A 696 19.35 14.32 -28.89
CA ALA A 696 19.63 13.45 -30.03
C ALA A 696 18.44 12.57 -30.46
N GLY A 697 17.55 12.21 -29.52
CA GLY A 697 16.27 11.57 -29.80
C GLY A 697 15.32 12.44 -30.62
N ASN A 698 15.10 13.67 -30.17
CA ASN A 698 14.26 14.65 -30.88
C ASN A 698 14.86 15.02 -32.24
N GLN A 699 16.18 15.19 -32.31
CA GLN A 699 16.88 15.43 -33.57
C GLN A 699 16.72 14.25 -34.54
N ALA A 700 16.73 13.01 -34.06
CA ALA A 700 16.51 11.83 -34.90
C ALA A 700 15.08 11.78 -35.48
N ILE A 701 14.07 12.21 -34.73
CA ILE A 701 12.70 12.37 -35.25
C ILE A 701 12.64 13.44 -36.34
N LEU A 702 13.21 14.62 -36.07
CA LEU A 702 13.25 15.74 -37.02
C LEU A 702 13.95 15.37 -38.33
N ASN A 703 15.06 14.62 -38.25
CA ASN A 703 15.84 14.18 -39.41
C ASN A 703 15.09 13.20 -40.32
N ASN A 704 14.09 12.48 -39.79
CA ASN A 704 13.36 11.45 -40.54
C ASN A 704 12.22 12.01 -41.43
N ALA A 705 12.04 13.34 -41.50
CA ALA A 705 11.19 14.06 -42.47
C ALA A 705 9.77 13.50 -42.68
N GLY A 706 9.15 12.98 -41.61
CA GLY A 706 7.74 12.55 -41.60
C GLY A 706 6.76 13.71 -41.42
N ASP A 707 5.46 13.42 -41.52
CA ASP A 707 4.42 14.38 -41.11
C ASP A 707 4.41 14.50 -39.59
N LEU A 708 4.95 15.60 -39.07
CA LEU A 708 5.04 15.91 -37.64
C LEU A 708 3.82 16.68 -37.13
N THR A 709 2.71 16.67 -37.90
CA THR A 709 1.45 17.30 -37.50
C THR A 709 1.03 16.82 -36.11
N LEU A 710 0.85 17.77 -35.19
CA LEU A 710 0.22 17.51 -33.91
C LEU A 710 -1.29 17.37 -34.10
N ASN A 711 -1.88 16.29 -33.60
CA ASN A 711 -3.33 16.11 -33.65
C ASN A 711 -3.91 16.35 -32.26
N VAL A 712 -4.64 17.45 -32.07
CA VAL A 712 -5.28 17.80 -30.81
C VAL A 712 -6.78 17.91 -31.06
N LYS A 713 -7.53 16.84 -30.74
CA LYS A 713 -8.91 16.69 -31.17
C LYS A 713 -9.87 16.24 -30.09
N ASN A 714 -11.11 16.72 -30.13
CA ASN A 714 -12.20 16.20 -29.28
C ASN A 714 -11.93 16.27 -27.77
N ASN A 715 -10.94 17.03 -27.32
CA ASN A 715 -10.64 17.15 -25.90
C ASN A 715 -11.67 18.06 -25.22
N THR A 716 -11.82 17.92 -23.91
CA THR A 716 -12.61 18.79 -23.05
C THR A 716 -11.67 19.34 -21.99
N VAL A 717 -11.50 20.65 -21.93
CA VAL A 717 -10.71 21.33 -20.89
C VAL A 717 -11.62 22.30 -20.14
N LEU A 718 -11.84 22.05 -18.85
CA LEU A 718 -12.83 22.80 -18.06
C LEU A 718 -12.23 23.39 -16.79
N ASN A 719 -12.69 24.57 -16.43
CA ASN A 719 -12.38 25.22 -15.15
C ASN A 719 -10.89 25.18 -14.83
N SER A 720 -10.06 25.55 -15.80
CA SER A 720 -8.60 25.57 -15.70
C SER A 720 -8.10 27.00 -15.79
N ILE A 721 -7.17 27.42 -14.92
CA ILE A 721 -6.55 28.76 -15.00
C ILE A 721 -5.87 28.92 -16.37
N GLN A 722 -5.13 27.91 -16.80
CA GLN A 722 -4.46 27.88 -18.10
C GLN A 722 -4.93 26.65 -18.90
N PRO A 723 -6.07 26.69 -19.62
CA PRO A 723 -6.62 25.55 -20.33
C PRO A 723 -5.72 25.08 -21.47
N ILE A 724 -5.30 25.98 -22.34
CA ILE A 724 -4.38 25.72 -23.44
C ILE A 724 -3.21 26.69 -23.33
N VAL A 725 -1.98 26.16 -23.29
CA VAL A 725 -0.76 26.95 -23.10
C VAL A 725 0.20 26.71 -24.24
N PHE A 726 0.67 27.77 -24.86
CA PHE A 726 1.80 27.73 -25.77
C PHE A 726 3.02 28.26 -25.04
N SER A 727 3.79 27.34 -24.45
CA SER A 727 4.89 27.67 -23.57
C SER A 727 6.03 28.33 -24.34
N THR A 728 6.44 29.49 -23.84
CA THR A 728 7.48 30.34 -24.43
C THR A 728 8.80 30.28 -23.68
N GLU A 729 8.86 29.48 -22.60
CA GLU A 729 10.05 29.31 -21.79
C GLU A 729 11.15 28.61 -22.58
N LEU A 730 12.21 29.36 -22.87
CA LEU A 730 13.47 28.87 -23.41
C LEU A 730 14.48 28.77 -22.26
N ASP A 731 15.36 27.77 -22.30
CA ASP A 731 16.43 27.66 -21.32
C ASP A 731 17.38 28.86 -21.44
N LYS A 732 17.55 29.60 -20.33
CA LYS A 732 18.47 30.75 -20.20
C LYS A 732 19.93 30.42 -20.53
N LYS A 733 20.29 29.14 -20.63
CA LYS A 733 21.63 28.69 -21.05
C LYS A 733 21.90 28.81 -22.55
N VAL A 734 20.87 29.03 -23.38
CA VAL A 734 20.96 28.95 -24.86
C VAL A 734 21.04 30.34 -25.50
N THR A 735 20.29 31.32 -24.98
CA THR A 735 20.12 32.64 -25.60
C THR A 735 19.84 33.71 -24.52
N ASN A 736 20.14 34.98 -24.82
CA ASN A 736 19.78 36.11 -23.96
C ASN A 736 18.28 36.47 -24.04
N ALA A 737 17.56 35.91 -25.02
CA ALA A 737 16.11 35.96 -25.11
C ALA A 737 15.50 35.12 -23.97
N GLU A 738 14.72 35.76 -23.10
CA GLU A 738 14.02 35.08 -21.99
C GLU A 738 12.79 34.28 -22.48
N ASP A 739 12.31 34.56 -23.70
CA ASP A 739 11.19 33.92 -24.39
C ASP A 739 11.46 33.78 -25.90
N CYS A 740 10.55 33.13 -26.64
CA CYS A 740 10.67 32.95 -28.09
C CYS A 740 10.27 34.18 -28.95
N ASP A 741 9.86 35.31 -28.39
CA ASP A 741 9.61 36.55 -29.15
C ASP A 741 10.84 37.41 -29.29
N ASN A 742 11.70 37.31 -28.31
CA ASN A 742 13.02 37.89 -28.36
C ASN A 742 13.99 37.09 -29.27
N LEU A 743 13.55 35.96 -29.85
CA LEU A 743 14.33 35.21 -30.85
C LEU A 743 14.29 35.91 -32.22
N THR A 744 15.45 36.36 -32.68
CA THR A 744 15.65 36.84 -34.05
C THR A 744 16.36 35.80 -34.91
N ALA A 745 16.30 35.96 -36.24
CA ALA A 745 17.09 35.15 -37.17
C ALA A 745 18.62 35.22 -36.92
N ALA A 746 19.08 36.23 -36.16
CA ALA A 746 20.47 36.40 -35.78
C ALA A 746 20.86 35.61 -34.51
N ASP A 747 19.91 35.30 -33.62
CA ASP A 747 20.20 34.67 -32.32
C ASP A 747 20.54 33.18 -32.46
N ASN A 748 19.89 32.47 -33.40
CA ASN A 748 20.31 31.16 -33.93
C ASN A 748 19.33 30.74 -35.05
N PRO A 749 19.71 30.73 -36.34
CA PRO A 749 18.77 30.52 -37.44
C PRO A 749 18.09 29.14 -37.45
N THR A 750 18.71 28.12 -36.86
CA THR A 750 18.13 26.77 -36.76
C THR A 750 17.05 26.71 -35.68
N LEU A 751 17.34 27.21 -34.48
CA LEU A 751 16.36 27.29 -33.38
C LEU A 751 15.22 28.26 -33.71
N TYR A 752 15.55 29.41 -34.31
CA TYR A 752 14.59 30.38 -34.84
C TYR A 752 13.67 29.74 -35.90
N GLY A 753 14.23 28.94 -36.82
CA GLY A 753 13.46 28.20 -37.81
C GLY A 753 12.51 27.17 -37.21
N LEU A 754 12.96 26.42 -36.20
CA LEU A 754 12.16 25.42 -35.49
C LEU A 754 11.03 26.05 -34.66
N SER A 755 11.30 27.15 -33.96
CA SER A 755 10.33 27.83 -33.10
C SER A 755 9.31 28.71 -33.86
N LYS A 756 9.61 29.21 -35.07
CA LYS A 756 8.67 30.09 -35.80
C LYS A 756 7.99 29.44 -37.04
N ASN A 757 8.44 28.28 -37.55
CA ASN A 757 7.92 27.71 -38.82
C ASN A 757 7.47 26.23 -38.76
N PHE A 758 7.50 25.56 -37.61
CA PHE A 758 7.36 24.10 -37.56
C PHE A 758 5.97 23.59 -37.18
N PHE A 759 5.13 24.40 -36.51
CA PHE A 759 3.92 23.92 -35.86
C PHE A 759 2.72 23.79 -36.80
N LYS A 760 2.60 22.65 -37.49
CA LYS A 760 1.30 22.25 -38.03
C LYS A 760 0.50 21.56 -36.91
N ILE A 761 -0.48 22.26 -36.36
CA ILE A 761 -1.40 21.72 -35.36
C ILE A 761 -2.75 21.52 -36.02
N ASN A 762 -3.24 20.30 -35.99
CA ASN A 762 -4.62 19.96 -36.31
C ASN A 762 -5.45 20.05 -35.02
N PHE A 763 -6.01 21.24 -34.78
CA PHE A 763 -6.76 21.56 -33.57
C PHE A 763 -8.25 21.63 -33.87
N ASP A 764 -8.99 20.54 -33.60
CA ASP A 764 -10.36 20.36 -34.10
C ASP A 764 -11.29 19.80 -33.01
N ALA A 765 -12.53 20.28 -32.97
CA ALA A 765 -13.59 19.76 -32.09
C ALA A 765 -13.29 19.75 -30.57
N ASN A 766 -12.39 20.61 -30.08
CA ASN A 766 -12.10 20.72 -28.65
C ASN A 766 -13.13 21.63 -27.96
N LEU A 767 -13.53 21.27 -26.74
CA LEU A 767 -14.35 22.07 -25.84
C LEU A 767 -13.45 22.69 -24.76
N ILE A 768 -13.48 24.02 -24.63
CA ILE A 768 -12.74 24.78 -23.64
C ILE A 768 -13.74 25.68 -22.91
N ALA A 769 -13.88 25.53 -21.59
CA ALA A 769 -14.81 26.37 -20.84
C ALA A 769 -14.36 26.62 -19.40
N ASN A 770 -14.21 27.89 -19.04
CA ASN A 770 -14.04 28.39 -17.69
C ASN A 770 -15.27 29.25 -17.32
N GLY A 771 -15.59 29.42 -16.04
CA GLY A 771 -16.42 30.54 -15.60
C GLY A 771 -17.91 30.58 -16.01
N VAL A 772 -18.72 29.65 -15.51
CA VAL A 772 -20.05 30.04 -15.00
C VAL A 772 -19.91 30.29 -13.51
N GLY A 773 -19.32 31.43 -13.17
CA GLY A 773 -18.91 31.76 -11.80
C GLY A 773 -20.07 31.83 -10.84
N VAL A 774 -19.85 31.26 -9.65
CA VAL A 774 -20.64 31.48 -8.45
C VAL A 774 -20.12 32.77 -7.80
N ASP A 775 -21.01 33.58 -7.24
CA ASP A 775 -20.63 34.80 -6.49
C ASP A 775 -19.55 34.47 -5.44
N ASP A 776 -18.48 35.28 -5.37
CA ASP A 776 -17.27 35.08 -4.57
C ASP A 776 -17.55 34.98 -3.05
N SER A 777 -18.81 35.13 -2.65
CA SER A 777 -19.31 35.06 -1.28
C SER A 777 -19.46 33.64 -0.72
N ASN A 778 -19.35 32.58 -1.54
CA ASN A 778 -19.52 31.18 -1.10
C ASN A 778 -18.20 30.38 -1.10
N GLU A 779 -17.39 30.55 -0.05
CA GLU A 779 -16.09 29.89 0.12
C GLU A 779 -16.13 28.36 -0.02
N ASP A 780 -17.24 27.70 0.36
CA ASP A 780 -17.32 26.23 0.34
C ASP A 780 -17.46 25.65 -1.07
N VAL A 781 -18.00 26.41 -2.03
CA VAL A 781 -18.09 26.01 -3.44
C VAL A 781 -16.76 26.22 -4.16
N LEU A 782 -15.98 27.22 -3.75
CA LEU A 782 -14.61 27.49 -4.21
C LEU A 782 -13.57 26.50 -3.63
N LYS A 783 -13.86 25.88 -2.49
CA LYS A 783 -13.00 24.84 -1.88
C LYS A 783 -13.01 23.51 -2.64
N ASN A 784 -14.06 23.21 -3.40
CA ASN A 784 -14.21 21.93 -4.09
C ASN A 784 -13.64 21.88 -5.51
N GLY A 785 -12.93 22.94 -5.96
CA GLY A 785 -12.19 22.95 -7.24
C GLY A 785 -13.04 22.88 -8.53
N TYR A 786 -14.36 22.67 -8.43
CA TYR A 786 -15.24 22.54 -9.59
C TYR A 786 -15.56 23.86 -10.31
N PHE A 787 -15.38 25.01 -9.66
CA PHE A 787 -15.66 26.33 -10.24
C PHE A 787 -14.44 27.26 -10.13
N LEU A 788 -14.27 28.15 -11.11
CA LEU A 788 -13.37 29.30 -11.03
C LEU A 788 -14.15 30.49 -10.48
N ALA A 789 -13.57 31.23 -9.52
CA ALA A 789 -14.16 32.43 -8.94
C ALA A 789 -14.26 33.54 -9.99
N ASN A 790 -15.29 34.39 -9.91
CA ASN A 790 -15.44 35.52 -10.85
C ASN A 790 -14.36 36.59 -10.64
N GLY A 791 -13.76 36.67 -9.44
CA GLY A 791 -12.73 37.64 -9.07
C GLY A 791 -11.27 37.29 -9.43
N ASP A 792 -10.96 36.08 -9.93
CA ASP A 792 -9.61 35.70 -10.41
C ASP A 792 -9.33 36.28 -11.82
N SER A 793 -9.59 37.58 -11.97
CA SER A 793 -9.78 38.28 -13.25
C SER A 793 -8.52 38.52 -14.08
N SER A 794 -7.35 38.04 -13.66
CA SER A 794 -6.09 38.15 -14.43
C SER A 794 -5.68 36.85 -15.13
N SER A 795 -6.47 35.77 -15.05
CA SER A 795 -6.09 34.47 -15.60
C SER A 795 -7.23 33.68 -16.25
N ALA A 796 -8.32 34.33 -16.66
CA ALA A 796 -9.46 33.67 -17.31
C ALA A 796 -9.23 33.43 -18.83
N HIS A 797 -8.01 33.11 -19.24
CA HIS A 797 -7.65 32.99 -20.66
C HIS A 797 -8.00 31.59 -21.18
N ALA A 798 -8.72 31.48 -22.30
CA ALA A 798 -8.88 30.20 -23.00
C ALA A 798 -7.55 29.68 -23.56
N PHE A 799 -6.65 30.62 -23.88
CA PHE A 799 -5.34 30.36 -24.45
C PHE A 799 -4.31 31.36 -23.93
N GLU A 800 -3.14 30.87 -23.54
CA GLU A 800 -1.96 31.67 -23.18
C GLU A 800 -0.93 31.63 -24.33
N TYR A 801 -0.49 32.79 -24.80
CA TYR A 801 0.51 32.95 -25.88
C TYR A 801 1.41 34.14 -25.61
N ASP A 802 2.72 33.95 -25.75
CA ASP A 802 3.66 35.07 -25.98
C ASP A 802 4.12 35.04 -27.44
N CYS A 803 4.39 33.84 -27.99
CA CYS A 803 5.13 33.74 -29.24
C CYS A 803 4.31 33.92 -30.51
N ASP A 804 4.85 34.63 -31.51
CA ASP A 804 4.37 34.62 -32.92
C ASP A 804 4.48 33.19 -33.53
N LEU A 805 3.70 32.24 -33.03
CA LEU A 805 3.74 30.83 -33.37
C LEU A 805 2.93 30.51 -34.64
N ILE A 806 2.32 31.53 -35.26
CA ILE A 806 1.37 31.36 -36.36
C ILE A 806 1.71 32.33 -37.50
N ASN A 807 2.72 31.98 -38.31
CA ASN A 807 2.90 32.63 -39.62
C ASN A 807 2.01 31.97 -40.69
N HIS A 808 0.69 32.02 -40.50
CA HIS A 808 -0.30 31.46 -41.43
C HIS A 808 -1.30 32.51 -41.91
N THR A 809 -1.67 32.45 -43.19
CA THR A 809 -2.64 33.36 -43.83
C THR A 809 -4.11 32.91 -43.67
N VAL A 810 -4.36 31.79 -42.99
CA VAL A 810 -5.67 31.16 -42.73
C VAL A 810 -5.67 30.44 -41.38
N SER A 811 -6.76 30.54 -40.62
CA SER A 811 -6.96 29.82 -39.34
C SER A 811 -7.20 28.33 -39.57
N ASN A 812 -6.49 27.46 -38.83
CA ASN A 812 -6.68 26.00 -38.85
C ASN A 812 -7.40 25.49 -37.57
N PHE A 813 -7.93 26.39 -36.74
CA PHE A 813 -8.64 26.07 -35.48
C PHE A 813 -10.14 25.87 -35.73
N SER A 814 -10.52 24.87 -36.53
CA SER A 814 -11.92 24.62 -36.89
C SER A 814 -12.74 23.96 -35.76
N ASN A 815 -14.02 24.30 -35.64
CA ASN A 815 -15.03 23.59 -34.82
C ASN A 815 -14.74 23.51 -33.30
N ASN A 816 -14.00 24.45 -32.74
CA ASN A 816 -13.72 24.47 -31.30
C ASN A 816 -14.77 25.30 -30.55
N TYR A 817 -15.18 24.86 -29.37
CA TYR A 817 -16.22 25.52 -28.56
C TYR A 817 -15.57 26.16 -27.33
N GLY A 818 -15.54 27.49 -27.28
CA GLY A 818 -15.03 28.28 -26.15
C GLY A 818 -16.15 29.00 -25.42
N PHE A 819 -16.31 28.81 -24.10
CA PHE A 819 -17.33 29.51 -23.29
C PHE A 819 -16.77 30.64 -22.40
N THR A 820 -15.65 31.26 -22.79
CA THR A 820 -14.95 32.27 -21.97
C THR A 820 -14.41 33.44 -22.78
N ASP A 821 -14.27 34.61 -22.14
CA ASP A 821 -13.49 35.72 -22.65
C ASP A 821 -12.09 35.23 -23.08
N SER A 822 -11.67 35.60 -24.28
CA SER A 822 -10.32 35.33 -24.79
C SER A 822 -9.51 36.61 -24.65
N TYR A 823 -8.88 36.85 -23.50
CA TYR A 823 -7.98 37.98 -23.34
C TYR A 823 -6.57 37.57 -23.79
N ALA A 824 -5.94 38.35 -24.67
CA ALA A 824 -4.56 38.14 -25.11
C ALA A 824 -3.61 38.93 -24.20
N SER A 825 -2.80 38.23 -23.42
CA SER A 825 -1.72 38.83 -22.63
C SER A 825 -0.45 38.80 -23.50
N GLY A 826 -0.14 39.90 -24.18
CA GLY A 826 1.21 40.15 -24.69
C GLY A 826 1.93 41.14 -23.77
N ASP A 827 3.24 41.04 -23.66
CA ASP A 827 4.14 41.85 -22.80
C ASP A 827 4.18 43.37 -23.10
N VAL A 828 3.18 43.93 -23.79
CA VAL A 828 3.06 45.36 -24.08
C VAL A 828 1.75 45.94 -23.54
N GLU A 829 1.88 46.85 -22.57
CA GLU A 829 0.79 47.62 -21.93
C GLU A 829 0.00 48.56 -22.88
N ASP A 830 0.28 48.60 -24.19
CA ASP A 830 -0.40 49.52 -25.11
C ASP A 830 -1.18 48.78 -26.22
N ASP A 831 -2.50 48.99 -26.18
CA ASP A 831 -3.56 48.79 -27.17
C ASP A 831 -3.23 48.10 -28.51
N PHE A 832 -4.08 47.12 -28.83
CA PHE A 832 -4.35 46.46 -30.13
C PHE A 832 -3.65 45.12 -30.44
N TRP A 833 -4.08 44.03 -29.79
CA TRP A 833 -4.07 42.70 -30.43
C TRP A 833 -5.28 41.84 -30.08
N VAL A 834 -6.20 41.70 -31.05
CA VAL A 834 -6.95 40.45 -31.24
C VAL A 834 -7.24 40.29 -32.74
N ASP A 835 -6.72 39.23 -33.38
CA ASP A 835 -7.38 38.65 -34.56
C ASP A 835 -6.92 37.20 -34.81
N PHE A 836 -7.62 36.26 -34.16
CA PHE A 836 -7.64 34.79 -34.38
C PHE A 836 -8.32 34.42 -35.72
N ARG A 837 -7.97 35.15 -36.77
CA ARG A 837 -8.76 35.49 -37.96
C ARG A 837 -9.52 34.35 -38.64
N LYS A 838 -10.73 34.20 -38.12
CA LYS A 838 -12.00 34.07 -38.85
C LYS A 838 -12.47 32.64 -39.07
N GLU A 839 -13.05 32.16 -37.97
CA GLU A 839 -14.09 31.13 -37.84
C GLU A 839 -13.55 29.71 -37.53
N ASN A 840 -14.09 28.94 -36.58
CA ASN A 840 -15.38 29.02 -35.90
C ASN A 840 -15.37 28.37 -34.50
N GLY A 841 -15.85 29.14 -33.50
CA GLY A 841 -16.57 28.68 -32.32
C GLY A 841 -17.83 29.56 -32.21
N ASN A 842 -19.00 28.99 -32.50
CA ASN A 842 -20.22 29.67 -33.00
C ASN A 842 -20.75 30.87 -32.17
N GLY A 843 -20.28 32.09 -32.42
CA GLY A 843 -20.96 33.32 -32.01
C GLY A 843 -20.27 34.59 -32.54
N ASN A 844 -21.05 35.52 -33.12
CA ASN A 844 -20.54 36.88 -33.34
C ASN A 844 -20.30 37.51 -31.97
N PHE A 845 -19.03 37.73 -31.63
CA PHE A 845 -18.62 38.67 -30.58
C PHE A 845 -19.06 40.09 -30.97
N ASP A 846 -19.30 40.96 -29.99
CA ASP A 846 -19.61 42.35 -30.29
C ASP A 846 -18.40 43.08 -30.92
N SER A 847 -18.60 44.34 -31.31
CA SER A 847 -17.66 45.08 -32.15
C SER A 847 -16.27 45.33 -31.54
N ASP A 848 -16.07 45.03 -30.26
CA ASP A 848 -14.82 45.18 -29.51
C ASP A 848 -14.36 43.88 -28.82
N GLY A 849 -15.12 42.78 -28.91
CA GLY A 849 -14.59 41.44 -28.66
C GLY A 849 -14.50 41.03 -27.18
N ALA A 850 -15.28 41.65 -26.29
CA ALA A 850 -15.37 41.27 -24.88
C ALA A 850 -16.83 41.09 -24.44
N VAL A 851 -17.12 40.19 -23.50
CA VAL A 851 -18.40 40.22 -22.78
C VAL A 851 -18.45 41.48 -21.91
N ASP A 852 -19.48 42.31 -22.10
CA ASP A 852 -19.72 43.61 -21.45
C ASP A 852 -19.42 43.62 -19.94
N GLN A 853 -18.30 44.25 -19.54
CA GLN A 853 -17.87 44.45 -18.16
C GLN A 853 -18.59 45.64 -17.47
N GLY A 854 -19.69 46.18 -18.02
CA GLY A 854 -20.36 47.34 -17.44
C GLY A 854 -21.78 47.63 -17.95
N PRO A 855 -22.79 46.78 -17.63
CA PRO A 855 -24.15 46.88 -18.20
C PRO A 855 -24.92 48.16 -17.83
N ALA A 856 -24.45 48.96 -16.87
CA ALA A 856 -25.12 50.20 -16.46
C ALA A 856 -24.67 51.45 -17.24
N ALA A 857 -23.55 51.41 -17.97
CA ALA A 857 -22.93 52.61 -18.55
C ALA A 857 -23.23 52.85 -20.04
N ASN A 858 -23.66 51.82 -20.78
CA ASN A 858 -23.76 51.83 -22.24
C ASN A 858 -25.20 51.87 -22.78
N GLY A 859 -26.22 51.90 -21.91
CA GLY A 859 -27.62 52.13 -22.30
C GLY A 859 -28.22 51.07 -23.23
N LYS A 860 -27.62 49.87 -23.28
CA LYS A 860 -28.16 48.68 -23.95
C LYS A 860 -28.50 47.62 -22.92
N GLU A 861 -29.43 46.76 -23.30
CA GLU A 861 -30.38 46.05 -22.45
C GLU A 861 -29.77 45.13 -21.39
N ALA A 862 -30.56 44.87 -20.34
CA ALA A 862 -30.26 43.95 -19.26
C ALA A 862 -29.77 42.58 -19.76
N PRO A 863 -28.89 41.89 -19.02
CA PRO A 863 -28.42 40.56 -19.39
C PRO A 863 -29.61 39.62 -19.49
N GLU A 864 -29.93 39.19 -20.71
CA GLU A 864 -30.86 38.12 -20.95
C GLU A 864 -30.13 36.82 -20.59
N LEU A 865 -30.15 36.47 -19.31
CA LEU A 865 -29.80 35.14 -18.85
C LEU A 865 -30.72 34.14 -19.57
N ILE A 866 -30.24 33.55 -20.66
CA ILE A 866 -30.85 32.33 -21.19
C ILE A 866 -30.49 31.22 -20.20
N SER A 867 -31.33 31.02 -19.19
CA SER A 867 -31.35 29.77 -18.45
C SER A 867 -31.91 28.69 -19.37
N ALA A 868 -31.06 28.09 -20.20
CA ALA A 868 -31.38 26.85 -20.88
C ALA A 868 -31.10 25.68 -19.92
N ALA A 869 -32.07 24.78 -19.78
CA ALA A 869 -31.83 23.49 -19.16
C ALA A 869 -30.72 22.77 -19.93
N ASN A 870 -29.72 22.26 -19.21
CA ASN A 870 -28.54 21.60 -19.76
C ASN A 870 -28.93 20.42 -20.68
N THR A 871 -28.72 20.58 -21.99
CA THR A 871 -28.87 19.51 -23.00
C THR A 871 -27.66 19.54 -23.94
N LEU A 872 -26.60 18.83 -23.59
CA LEU A 872 -25.47 18.50 -24.47
C LEU A 872 -25.93 17.63 -25.66
N THR A 873 -26.56 18.26 -26.64
CA THR A 873 -26.65 17.84 -28.04
C THR A 873 -27.08 19.05 -28.84
N GLU A 874 -26.24 19.55 -29.76
CA GLU A 874 -26.74 20.44 -30.81
C GLU A 874 -26.23 20.10 -32.21
N THR A 875 -27.19 20.21 -33.11
CA THR A 875 -27.14 20.05 -34.55
C THR A 875 -27.49 21.42 -35.12
N ASP A 876 -26.74 21.92 -36.10
CA ASP A 876 -27.00 23.23 -36.72
C ASP A 876 -28.34 23.24 -37.51
N PRO A 877 -28.83 24.42 -37.97
CA PRO A 877 -30.08 24.56 -38.73
C PRO A 877 -30.13 23.83 -40.08
N ASN A 878 -28.99 23.32 -40.57
CA ASN A 878 -28.85 22.50 -41.78
C ASN A 878 -28.66 21.00 -41.46
N GLY A 879 -28.61 20.61 -40.18
CA GLY A 879 -28.40 19.22 -39.76
C GLY A 879 -26.95 18.84 -39.38
N ALA A 880 -26.03 19.78 -39.18
CA ALA A 880 -24.64 19.50 -38.81
C ALA A 880 -24.44 19.43 -37.28
N GLN A 881 -24.19 18.23 -36.75
CA GLN A 881 -23.86 18.02 -35.33
C GLN A 881 -22.44 18.43 -35.02
N ALA A 882 -22.24 19.25 -33.98
CA ALA A 882 -20.92 19.42 -33.41
C ALA A 882 -20.68 18.40 -32.29
N ILE A 883 -19.74 17.49 -32.52
CA ILE A 883 -19.30 16.50 -31.54
C ILE A 883 -18.13 17.11 -30.75
N ALA A 884 -18.40 18.16 -29.97
CA ALA A 884 -17.41 18.66 -29.04
C ALA A 884 -17.39 17.77 -27.79
N GLY A 885 -16.19 17.34 -27.39
CA GLY A 885 -15.91 16.82 -26.06
C GLY A 885 -15.78 15.31 -25.88
N ALA A 886 -15.29 14.96 -24.69
CA ALA A 886 -14.74 13.65 -24.35
C ALA A 886 -15.83 12.57 -24.19
N LYS A 887 -16.08 11.81 -25.26
CA LYS A 887 -17.20 10.86 -25.33
C LYS A 887 -16.82 9.45 -24.89
N GLY A 888 -17.75 8.83 -24.16
CA GLY A 888 -17.64 7.44 -23.72
C GLY A 888 -16.48 7.20 -22.74
N LEU A 889 -15.95 8.23 -22.09
CA LEU A 889 -14.91 8.01 -21.09
C LEU A 889 -15.45 7.16 -19.94
N HIS A 890 -14.59 6.32 -19.38
CA HIS A 890 -14.89 5.54 -18.18
C HIS A 890 -14.13 6.15 -17.01
N TYR A 891 -14.87 6.65 -16.02
CA TYR A 891 -14.28 7.11 -14.76
C TYR A 891 -14.01 5.88 -13.89
N ILE A 892 -12.73 5.57 -13.69
CA ILE A 892 -12.29 4.39 -12.95
C ILE A 892 -12.46 4.62 -11.46
N GLN A 893 -13.15 3.71 -10.79
CA GLN A 893 -13.28 3.68 -9.34
C GLN A 893 -12.17 2.82 -8.70
N ALA A 894 -11.81 3.11 -7.45
CA ALA A 894 -10.78 2.35 -6.73
C ALA A 894 -11.10 0.84 -6.63
N SER A 895 -12.38 0.46 -6.58
CA SER A 895 -12.81 -0.95 -6.59
C SER A 895 -12.63 -1.67 -7.93
N GLU A 896 -12.38 -0.94 -9.02
CA GLU A 896 -12.20 -1.50 -10.36
C GLU A 896 -10.73 -1.78 -10.69
N VAL A 897 -9.77 -1.38 -9.86
CA VAL A 897 -8.34 -1.53 -10.14
C VAL A 897 -7.55 -1.86 -8.87
N GLY A 898 -6.28 -2.19 -9.02
CA GLY A 898 -5.45 -2.66 -7.91
C GLY A 898 -5.76 -4.09 -7.51
N VAL A 899 -5.20 -4.49 -6.36
CA VAL A 899 -5.21 -5.88 -5.90
C VAL A 899 -6.64 -6.41 -5.71
N GLY A 900 -6.90 -7.60 -6.23
CA GLY A 900 -8.19 -8.30 -6.16
C GLY A 900 -9.21 -7.85 -7.21
N SER A 901 -8.91 -6.83 -8.03
CA SER A 901 -9.82 -6.41 -9.08
C SER A 901 -9.93 -7.46 -10.18
N THR A 902 -11.16 -7.80 -10.56
CA THR A 902 -11.45 -8.61 -11.77
C THR A 902 -11.98 -7.79 -12.93
N TRP A 903 -12.10 -6.46 -12.75
CA TRP A 903 -12.68 -5.58 -13.74
C TRP A 903 -11.86 -5.57 -15.03
N LYS A 904 -12.59 -5.58 -16.15
CA LYS A 904 -12.04 -5.42 -17.49
C LYS A 904 -12.92 -4.42 -18.22
N VAL A 905 -12.26 -3.48 -18.91
CA VAL A 905 -12.97 -2.54 -19.77
C VAL A 905 -13.82 -3.34 -20.77
N GLN A 906 -15.10 -3.00 -20.86
CA GLN A 906 -15.97 -3.62 -21.86
C GLN A 906 -15.62 -3.01 -23.22
N PRO A 907 -15.40 -3.82 -24.28
CA PRO A 907 -15.21 -3.28 -25.61
C PRO A 907 -16.44 -2.45 -26.00
N LYS A 908 -16.21 -1.20 -26.40
CA LYS A 908 -17.25 -0.32 -26.92
C LYS A 908 -17.75 -0.75 -28.29
#